data_AF-A0A7Y7BH52-F1
#
_entry.id   AF-A0A7Y7BH52-F1
#
_cell.length_a   1.000
_cell.length_b   1.000
_cell.length_c   1.000
_cell.angle_alpha   90.00
_cell.angle_beta   90.00
_cell.angle_gamma   90.00
#
_symmetry.space_group_name_H-M   'P 1'
#
loop_
_entity.id
_entity.type
_entity.pdbx_description
1 polymer ?
#
loop_
_entity_poly.entity_id
_entity_poly.type
_entity_poly.pdbx_seq_one_letter_code
_entity_poly.pdbx_strand_id
1 'polypeptide(L)'
;MTRGLYSEEFEKDACGIGFIANIKNVPSHQIVADALKMLHKMEHRGGVAADDKTGDGAGVHIQIPHNYFQQLAKQEGIELPAKGAYGVGMVFFPMLNTQLFESILNAVLRQLDLEAFWIRWVPTRGEEIGDFAKSNEPYVRQYFIKSTDAISGRELQRKLYLFRKITEYKAKGLDYAKEFYMSSCSIHSIIYKGELRTWQLDEYYPDLKDERLVSAFAIIHSRFSTNTLPEWRLAQPFRYIAHNGEINTIKGNINKMRSREALFSSTHFTKEEINQLLPICNAEFSDSANLDMAVELLIMGGREIERVMAMLIPPAWRENITLSKELRAFYDYHATFLEPWDGPAAVCFTDGNKVGACIDRNGLRPTRYSITKDDRIVFASETGIVEIEPSQVLKRGKLKPGQMILVDLVENTFEEDESIKTRLSQEFDYQKWNHELITHESELARDTTLNFKLETDELLKEQLTFGYSKEDLKYILKPMTTTGSEPIGSMGNDAALAVFAKRNAHLSNYFRQLFAQVSNPAIDPIREKAVMSLAVYLGQSNNLLEDNDPTSRKILLDQPVVKPALLASIKELSGEHYRTVELSATYSPEKTNLKESIKELSKQAADLVRGGVNILVLSNRPKTGELSIPSLLVTGAVHHYLIDQGIRARVSLVIEGGDVIETHHFATLIAYGASAVCPYLAFETLNSISEPDQVKEAIDQYIKAIGYGLRKILSKMGISTLQSYESAQIFEILGLSDEIVKLCFKGTPSRISGK
;
A
#
# COMPACT_ATOMS: atom_id res chain seq x y z
N MET A 1 -8.82 -24.33 13.38
CA MET A 1 -7.90 -25.02 12.45
C MET A 1 -8.56 -25.04 11.09
N THR A 2 -8.16 -24.15 10.19
CA THR A 2 -8.47 -24.25 8.77
C THR A 2 -7.78 -25.49 8.22
N ARG A 3 -8.54 -26.49 7.77
CA ARG A 3 -8.00 -27.72 7.15
C ARG A 3 -7.71 -27.43 5.66
N GLY A 4 -6.58 -26.79 5.35
CA GLY A 4 -6.15 -26.54 3.96
C GLY A 4 -4.92 -25.63 3.84
N LEU A 5 -4.27 -25.62 2.66
CA LEU A 5 -3.14 -24.72 2.33
C LEU A 5 -3.59 -23.38 1.73
N TYR A 6 -4.89 -23.20 1.51
CA TYR A 6 -5.49 -21.96 1.05
C TYR A 6 -5.39 -20.87 2.13
N SER A 7 -5.13 -19.63 1.70
CA SER A 7 -5.12 -18.44 2.56
C SER A 7 -5.76 -17.29 1.78
N GLU A 8 -6.76 -16.64 2.38
CA GLU A 8 -7.47 -15.46 1.85
C GLU A 8 -6.52 -14.28 1.55
N GLU A 9 -5.31 -14.29 2.11
CA GLU A 9 -4.31 -13.23 1.90
C GLU A 9 -3.65 -13.23 0.50
N PHE A 10 -3.84 -14.29 -0.31
CA PHE A 10 -3.23 -14.43 -1.64
C PHE A 10 -4.23 -14.20 -2.80
N GLU A 11 -5.35 -13.53 -2.50
CA GLU A 11 -6.40 -13.23 -3.47
C GLU A 11 -5.98 -12.15 -4.47
N LYS A 12 -6.41 -12.32 -5.73
CA LYS A 12 -5.90 -11.57 -6.89
C LYS A 12 -6.99 -11.37 -7.94
N ASP A 13 -7.06 -10.15 -8.49
CA ASP A 13 -8.05 -9.74 -9.47
C ASP A 13 -7.42 -9.13 -10.74
N ALA A 14 -8.06 -9.35 -11.89
CA ALA A 14 -7.81 -8.66 -13.15
C ALA A 14 -9.16 -8.13 -13.65
N CYS A 15 -9.22 -7.00 -14.37
CA CYS A 15 -10.52 -6.32 -14.54
C CYS A 15 -10.70 -5.65 -15.91
N GLY A 16 -11.89 -5.11 -16.14
CA GLY A 16 -12.16 -4.02 -17.07
C GLY A 16 -12.54 -2.75 -16.29
N ILE A 17 -12.04 -1.58 -16.69
CA ILE A 17 -12.40 -0.29 -16.06
C ILE A 17 -12.63 0.79 -17.12
N GLY A 18 -13.44 1.77 -16.75
CA GLY A 18 -13.58 3.00 -17.53
C GLY A 18 -14.43 4.04 -16.83
N PHE A 19 -14.41 5.25 -17.37
CA PHE A 19 -15.35 6.29 -16.99
C PHE A 19 -15.81 7.10 -18.21
N ILE A 20 -17.02 7.64 -18.11
CA ILE A 20 -17.55 8.64 -19.04
C ILE A 20 -17.88 9.87 -18.22
N ALA A 21 -17.51 11.05 -18.70
CA ALA A 21 -17.89 12.31 -18.07
C ALA A 21 -18.22 13.38 -19.10
N ASN A 22 -19.12 14.30 -18.75
CA ASN A 22 -19.31 15.56 -19.46
C ASN A 22 -18.50 16.65 -18.76
N ILE A 23 -17.55 17.25 -19.49
CA ILE A 23 -16.59 18.23 -18.97
C ILE A 23 -17.31 19.50 -18.47
N LYS A 24 -18.52 19.80 -18.98
CA LYS A 24 -19.35 20.94 -18.56
C LYS A 24 -20.36 20.59 -17.47
N ASN A 25 -20.20 19.44 -16.83
CA ASN A 25 -21.05 18.96 -15.74
C ASN A 25 -22.53 18.95 -16.10
N VAL A 26 -22.87 18.72 -17.38
CA VAL A 26 -24.25 18.61 -17.85
C VAL A 26 -24.72 17.16 -17.62
N PRO A 27 -25.60 16.90 -16.64
CA PRO A 27 -26.04 15.54 -16.35
C PRO A 27 -26.98 15.04 -17.45
N SER A 28 -26.80 13.79 -17.86
CA SER A 28 -27.73 13.15 -18.79
C SER A 28 -27.86 11.66 -18.50
N HIS A 29 -29.00 11.08 -18.88
CA HIS A 29 -29.18 9.63 -18.81
C HIS A 29 -28.29 8.92 -19.84
N GLN A 30 -27.97 9.59 -20.96
CA GLN A 30 -27.07 9.06 -21.98
C GLN A 30 -25.68 8.71 -21.42
N ILE A 31 -25.16 9.48 -20.46
CA ILE A 31 -23.89 9.17 -19.78
C ILE A 31 -23.98 7.86 -19.01
N VAL A 32 -25.09 7.64 -18.29
CA VAL A 32 -25.34 6.40 -17.55
C VAL A 32 -25.50 5.22 -18.52
N ALA A 33 -26.36 5.38 -19.52
CA ALA A 33 -26.63 4.36 -20.53
C ALA A 33 -25.37 3.96 -21.32
N ASP A 34 -24.55 4.92 -21.71
CA ASP A 34 -23.30 4.63 -22.43
C ASP A 34 -22.26 3.97 -21.52
N ALA A 35 -22.24 4.31 -20.22
CA ALA A 35 -21.36 3.64 -19.26
C ALA A 35 -21.80 2.18 -19.02
N LEU A 36 -23.10 1.90 -18.98
CA LEU A 36 -23.63 0.54 -18.89
C LEU A 36 -23.32 -0.27 -20.15
N LYS A 37 -23.52 0.31 -21.35
CA LYS A 37 -23.06 -0.31 -22.61
C LYS A 37 -21.55 -0.58 -22.60
N MET A 38 -20.78 0.34 -22.04
CA MET A 38 -19.34 0.19 -21.89
C MET A 38 -19.01 -1.00 -20.98
N LEU A 39 -19.73 -1.15 -19.87
CA LEU A 39 -19.61 -2.28 -18.96
C LEU A 39 -19.99 -3.61 -19.64
N HIS A 40 -21.11 -3.67 -20.37
CA HIS A 40 -21.56 -4.86 -21.10
C HIS A 40 -20.51 -5.37 -22.10
N LYS A 41 -19.83 -4.44 -22.80
CA LYS A 41 -18.75 -4.79 -23.74
C LYS A 41 -17.44 -5.18 -23.04
N MET A 42 -17.37 -5.16 -21.70
CA MET A 42 -16.23 -5.69 -20.92
C MET A 42 -16.49 -7.08 -20.34
N GLU A 43 -17.56 -7.77 -20.78
CA GLU A 43 -17.88 -9.13 -20.33
C GLU A 43 -16.72 -10.13 -20.55
N HIS A 44 -15.97 -10.00 -21.66
CA HIS A 44 -14.79 -10.84 -21.94
C HIS A 44 -13.62 -10.62 -20.98
N ARG A 45 -13.70 -9.59 -20.12
CA ARG A 45 -12.74 -9.31 -19.04
C ARG A 45 -13.30 -9.62 -17.65
N GLY A 46 -14.56 -10.04 -17.55
CA GLY A 46 -15.21 -10.45 -16.31
C GLY A 46 -15.04 -11.94 -16.06
N GLY A 47 -14.98 -12.34 -14.80
CA GLY A 47 -14.99 -13.74 -14.41
C GLY A 47 -16.42 -14.27 -14.29
N VAL A 48 -16.59 -15.53 -14.65
CA VAL A 48 -17.87 -16.25 -14.54
C VAL A 48 -17.63 -17.53 -13.75
N ALA A 49 -18.46 -17.76 -12.74
CA ALA A 49 -18.39 -18.94 -11.90
C ALA A 49 -18.84 -20.21 -12.66
N ALA A 50 -18.70 -21.36 -12.00
CA ALA A 50 -19.00 -22.67 -12.60
C ALA A 50 -20.47 -22.86 -13.03
N ASP A 51 -21.39 -22.02 -12.56
CA ASP A 51 -22.81 -22.05 -12.93
C ASP A 51 -23.14 -21.24 -14.20
N ASP A 52 -22.13 -20.64 -14.85
CA ASP A 52 -22.22 -19.77 -16.05
C ASP A 52 -23.13 -18.53 -15.89
N LYS A 53 -23.62 -18.28 -14.67
CA LYS A 53 -24.59 -17.22 -14.36
C LYS A 53 -24.07 -16.24 -13.32
N THR A 54 -23.29 -16.71 -12.36
CA THR A 54 -22.68 -15.88 -11.32
C THR A 54 -21.45 -15.21 -11.90
N GLY A 55 -21.41 -13.88 -11.86
CA GLY A 55 -20.25 -13.08 -12.23
C GLY A 55 -19.44 -12.66 -11.00
N ASP A 56 -18.14 -12.47 -11.16
CA ASP A 56 -17.24 -12.15 -10.03
C ASP A 56 -17.48 -10.76 -9.42
N GLY A 57 -18.16 -9.88 -10.16
CA GLY A 57 -18.61 -8.58 -9.68
C GLY A 57 -18.65 -7.51 -10.77
N ALA A 58 -19.72 -6.73 -10.77
CA ALA A 58 -19.90 -5.59 -11.66
C ALA A 58 -20.51 -4.40 -10.91
N GLY A 59 -20.20 -3.19 -11.37
CA GLY A 59 -20.77 -1.99 -10.75
C GLY A 59 -20.58 -0.72 -11.54
N VAL A 60 -21.36 0.29 -11.14
CA VAL A 60 -21.34 1.66 -11.64
C VAL A 60 -21.40 2.65 -10.49
N HIS A 61 -20.60 3.71 -10.59
CA HIS A 61 -20.52 4.82 -9.64
C HIS A 61 -20.90 6.11 -10.36
N ILE A 62 -21.95 6.76 -9.86
CA ILE A 62 -22.56 7.95 -10.45
C ILE A 62 -22.74 9.06 -9.42
N GLN A 63 -23.04 10.27 -9.88
CA GLN A 63 -23.53 11.33 -8.99
C GLN A 63 -24.87 10.92 -8.37
N ILE A 64 -25.16 11.44 -7.18
CA ILE A 64 -26.49 11.33 -6.59
C ILE A 64 -27.50 12.00 -7.54
N PRO A 65 -28.46 11.25 -8.12
CA PRO A 65 -29.44 11.79 -9.06
C PRO A 65 -30.54 12.53 -8.30
N HIS A 66 -30.21 13.72 -7.78
CA HIS A 66 -31.07 14.48 -6.85
C HIS A 66 -32.50 14.67 -7.36
N ASN A 67 -32.68 15.07 -8.62
CA ASN A 67 -34.01 15.33 -9.18
C ASN A 67 -34.86 14.05 -9.26
N TYR A 68 -34.23 12.91 -9.57
CA TYR A 68 -34.88 11.60 -9.55
C TYR A 68 -35.35 11.25 -8.14
N PHE A 69 -34.46 11.36 -7.13
CA PHE A 69 -34.82 11.09 -5.75
C PHE A 69 -35.84 12.07 -5.19
N GLN A 70 -35.80 13.35 -5.58
CA GLN A 70 -36.79 14.35 -5.17
C GLN A 70 -38.20 13.96 -5.64
N GLN A 71 -38.33 13.47 -6.87
CA GLN A 71 -39.61 13.01 -7.40
C GLN A 71 -40.14 11.78 -6.66
N LEU A 72 -39.26 10.82 -6.36
CA LEU A 72 -39.63 9.63 -5.59
C LEU A 72 -40.02 9.97 -4.14
N ALA A 73 -39.22 10.78 -3.45
CA ALA A 73 -39.51 11.22 -2.09
C ALA A 73 -40.86 11.95 -2.01
N LYS A 74 -41.17 12.79 -3.00
CA LYS A 74 -42.46 13.50 -3.09
C LYS A 74 -43.65 12.55 -3.23
N GLN A 75 -43.50 11.40 -3.87
CA GLN A 75 -44.56 10.37 -3.97
C GLN A 75 -44.87 9.73 -2.60
N GLU A 76 -43.89 9.71 -1.71
CA GLU A 76 -44.01 9.20 -0.33
C GLU A 76 -44.32 10.31 0.70
N GLY A 77 -44.59 11.54 0.24
CA GLY A 77 -44.88 12.68 1.11
C GLY A 77 -43.66 13.25 1.83
N ILE A 78 -42.46 12.98 1.34
CA ILE A 78 -41.18 13.39 1.93
C ILE A 78 -40.57 14.54 1.11
N GLU A 79 -40.12 15.58 1.81
CA GLU A 79 -39.40 16.70 1.19
C GLU A 79 -37.89 16.46 1.26
N LEU A 80 -37.23 16.44 0.10
CA LEU A 80 -35.79 16.22 0.01
C LEU A 80 -35.02 17.54 0.20
N PRO A 81 -34.06 17.63 1.13
CA PRO A 81 -33.22 18.83 1.29
C PRO A 81 -32.38 19.12 0.03
N ALA A 82 -31.86 20.34 -0.07
CA ALA A 82 -30.98 20.73 -1.18
C ALA A 82 -29.73 19.83 -1.28
N LYS A 83 -29.16 19.73 -2.49
CA LYS A 83 -27.89 19.01 -2.73
C LYS A 83 -26.81 19.46 -1.74
N GLY A 84 -26.10 18.51 -1.14
CA GLY A 84 -25.04 18.77 -0.16
C GLY A 84 -25.54 18.97 1.28
N ALA A 85 -26.84 19.14 1.51
CA ALA A 85 -27.45 19.18 2.86
C ALA A 85 -27.88 17.79 3.37
N TYR A 86 -27.79 16.77 2.52
CA TYR A 86 -28.02 15.37 2.87
C TYR A 86 -27.03 14.48 2.13
N GLY A 87 -26.80 13.28 2.67
CA GLY A 87 -26.11 12.20 1.99
C GLY A 87 -26.98 10.95 1.82
N VAL A 88 -26.53 10.05 0.97
CA VAL A 88 -27.17 8.76 0.71
C VAL A 88 -26.21 7.64 1.07
N GLY A 89 -26.60 6.82 2.04
CA GLY A 89 -25.98 5.54 2.36
C GLY A 89 -26.62 4.42 1.56
N MET A 90 -25.89 3.79 0.65
CA MET A 90 -26.29 2.57 -0.04
C MET A 90 -25.79 1.38 0.77
N VAL A 91 -26.71 0.67 1.41
CA VAL A 91 -26.41 -0.31 2.46
C VAL A 91 -26.91 -1.69 2.05
N PHE A 92 -26.02 -2.66 2.12
CA PHE A 92 -26.31 -4.09 2.04
C PHE A 92 -26.59 -4.61 3.45
N PHE A 93 -27.71 -5.29 3.61
CA PHE A 93 -28.11 -5.96 4.84
C PHE A 93 -28.15 -7.46 4.65
N PRO A 94 -27.75 -8.25 5.66
CA PRO A 94 -28.03 -9.67 5.67
C PRO A 94 -29.54 -9.92 5.72
N MET A 95 -29.99 -10.98 5.05
CA MET A 95 -31.40 -11.42 5.12
C MET A 95 -31.77 -11.93 6.52
N LEU A 96 -30.78 -12.47 7.24
CA LEU A 96 -30.92 -12.92 8.62
C LEU A 96 -30.44 -11.81 9.57
N ASN A 97 -31.09 -11.68 10.72
CA ASN A 97 -30.76 -10.69 11.75
C ASN A 97 -30.79 -9.22 11.28
N THR A 98 -31.52 -8.88 10.21
CA THR A 98 -31.60 -7.51 9.67
C THR A 98 -31.91 -6.45 10.75
N GLN A 99 -32.85 -6.74 11.66
CA GLN A 99 -33.23 -5.84 12.76
C GLN A 99 -32.06 -5.53 13.72
N LEU A 100 -31.14 -6.47 13.94
CA LEU A 100 -29.95 -6.26 14.76
C LEU A 100 -29.05 -5.21 14.11
N PHE A 101 -28.74 -5.38 12.82
CA PHE A 101 -27.90 -4.45 12.06
C PHE A 101 -28.55 -3.07 11.91
N GLU A 102 -29.87 -3.02 11.72
CA GLU A 102 -30.63 -1.76 11.74
C GLU A 102 -30.52 -1.06 13.09
N SER A 103 -30.58 -1.80 14.21
CA SER A 103 -30.47 -1.19 15.53
C SER A 103 -29.08 -0.60 15.80
N ILE A 104 -28.02 -1.26 15.31
CA ILE A 104 -26.65 -0.75 15.34
C ILE A 104 -26.56 0.54 14.52
N LEU A 105 -27.03 0.53 13.28
CA LEU A 105 -27.05 1.69 12.39
C LEU A 105 -27.75 2.88 13.04
N ASN A 106 -28.97 2.68 13.55
CA ASN A 106 -29.76 3.72 14.22
C ASN A 106 -29.11 4.21 15.52
N ALA A 107 -28.39 3.36 16.24
CA ALA A 107 -27.62 3.78 17.41
C ALA A 107 -26.44 4.68 17.03
N VAL A 108 -25.73 4.38 15.93
CA VAL A 108 -24.61 5.22 15.48
C VAL A 108 -25.09 6.54 14.87
N LEU A 109 -26.23 6.55 14.14
CA LEU A 109 -26.85 7.80 13.68
C LEU A 109 -27.07 8.77 14.85
N ARG A 110 -27.72 8.30 15.92
CA ARG A 110 -27.95 9.09 17.14
C ARG A 110 -26.67 9.50 17.85
N GLN A 111 -25.65 8.63 17.84
CA GLN A 111 -24.35 8.95 18.46
C GLN A 111 -23.64 10.14 17.78
N LEU A 112 -23.88 10.36 16.49
CA LEU A 112 -23.18 11.36 15.67
C LEU A 112 -24.04 12.58 15.31
N ASP A 113 -25.21 12.71 15.96
CA ASP A 113 -26.17 13.78 15.68
C ASP A 113 -26.61 13.77 14.20
N LEU A 114 -26.87 12.56 13.69
CA LEU A 114 -27.37 12.29 12.35
C LEU A 114 -28.77 11.68 12.41
N GLU A 115 -29.58 11.99 11.40
CA GLU A 115 -30.93 11.47 11.24
C GLU A 115 -31.09 10.88 9.84
N ALA A 116 -31.59 9.63 9.76
CA ALA A 116 -32.08 9.06 8.52
C ALA A 116 -33.56 9.44 8.34
N PHE A 117 -33.83 10.48 7.56
CA PHE A 117 -35.18 11.04 7.39
C PHE A 117 -36.00 10.33 6.32
N TRP A 118 -35.35 9.54 5.46
CA TRP A 118 -36.00 8.69 4.47
C TRP A 118 -35.20 7.41 4.28
N ILE A 119 -35.89 6.27 4.30
CA ILE A 119 -35.31 4.96 4.04
C ILE A 119 -36.06 4.40 2.84
N ARG A 120 -35.33 4.19 1.74
CA ARG A 120 -35.87 3.65 0.50
C ARG A 120 -35.38 2.23 0.28
N TRP A 121 -36.32 1.32 0.01
CA TRP A 121 -35.98 0.02 -0.54
C TRP A 121 -35.55 0.17 -2.00
N VAL A 122 -34.37 -0.36 -2.33
CA VAL A 122 -33.90 -0.33 -3.71
C VAL A 122 -34.61 -1.45 -4.48
N PRO A 123 -35.30 -1.15 -5.58
CA PRO A 123 -35.87 -2.20 -6.43
C PRO A 123 -34.75 -3.09 -6.96
N THR A 124 -34.84 -4.40 -6.73
CA THR A 124 -33.91 -5.40 -7.26
C THR A 124 -34.66 -6.52 -7.98
N ARG A 125 -33.99 -7.17 -8.95
CA ARG A 125 -34.52 -8.33 -9.70
C ARG A 125 -33.57 -9.53 -9.59
N GLY A 126 -33.66 -10.25 -8.47
CA GLY A 126 -32.82 -11.42 -8.15
C GLY A 126 -33.29 -12.74 -8.78
N GLU A 127 -34.23 -12.72 -9.73
CA GLU A 127 -34.72 -13.94 -10.38
C GLU A 127 -33.72 -14.54 -11.37
N GLU A 128 -32.88 -13.71 -12.01
CA GLU A 128 -31.99 -14.10 -13.11
C GLU A 128 -30.50 -14.24 -12.71
N ILE A 129 -30.17 -13.97 -11.46
CA ILE A 129 -28.81 -14.15 -10.93
C ILE A 129 -28.51 -15.65 -10.70
N GLY A 130 -27.23 -16.02 -10.71
CA GLY A 130 -26.81 -17.39 -10.44
C GLY A 130 -27.12 -17.84 -9.02
N ASP A 131 -27.23 -19.15 -8.79
CA ASP A 131 -27.63 -19.71 -7.49
C ASP A 131 -26.63 -19.34 -6.38
N PHE A 132 -25.35 -19.20 -6.74
CA PHE A 132 -24.31 -18.79 -5.79
C PHE A 132 -24.48 -17.32 -5.39
N ALA A 133 -24.58 -16.40 -6.35
CA ALA A 133 -24.87 -14.97 -6.10
C ALA A 133 -26.21 -14.75 -5.37
N LYS A 134 -27.18 -15.65 -5.57
CA LYS A 134 -28.47 -15.62 -4.86
C LYS A 134 -28.35 -16.06 -3.41
N SER A 135 -27.47 -17.01 -3.11
CA SER A 135 -27.28 -17.54 -1.76
C SER A 135 -26.71 -16.50 -0.78
N ASN A 136 -26.04 -15.47 -1.31
CA ASN A 136 -25.44 -14.37 -0.55
C ASN A 136 -26.01 -12.99 -0.96
N GLU A 137 -27.15 -12.95 -1.65
CA GLU A 137 -27.84 -11.72 -2.07
C GLU A 137 -28.25 -10.87 -0.83
N PRO A 138 -27.81 -9.60 -0.73
CA PRO A 138 -28.19 -8.76 0.40
C PRO A 138 -29.52 -8.04 0.16
N TYR A 139 -30.21 -7.67 1.24
CA TYR A 139 -31.22 -6.63 1.15
C TYR A 139 -30.57 -5.27 0.94
N VAL A 140 -30.91 -4.61 -0.16
CA VAL A 140 -30.33 -3.31 -0.53
C VAL A 140 -31.26 -2.18 -0.12
N ARG A 141 -30.75 -1.25 0.70
CA ARG A 141 -31.50 -0.08 1.17
C ARG A 141 -30.70 1.21 1.02
N GLN A 142 -31.40 2.29 0.71
CA GLN A 142 -30.86 3.64 0.67
C GLN A 142 -31.31 4.41 1.90
N TYR A 143 -30.35 4.88 2.69
CA TYR A 143 -30.57 5.74 3.85
C TYR A 143 -30.24 7.17 3.47
N PHE A 144 -31.25 8.04 3.48
CA PHE A 144 -31.07 9.47 3.26
C PHE A 144 -30.82 10.15 4.60
N ILE A 145 -29.61 10.65 4.79
CA ILE A 145 -29.07 11.05 6.08
C ILE A 145 -28.77 12.55 6.06
N LYS A 146 -29.21 13.27 7.09
CA LYS A 146 -28.86 14.68 7.33
C LYS A 146 -28.34 14.84 8.75
N SER A 147 -27.66 15.95 9.01
CA SER A 147 -27.31 16.35 10.38
C SER A 147 -28.53 16.91 11.10
N THR A 148 -28.70 16.59 12.39
CA THR A 148 -29.70 17.24 13.25
C THR A 148 -29.35 18.69 13.55
N ASP A 149 -28.07 19.05 13.42
CA ASP A 149 -27.54 20.40 13.68
C ASP A 149 -27.35 21.23 12.39
N ALA A 150 -28.01 20.85 11.30
CA ALA A 150 -27.94 21.53 10.00
C ALA A 150 -26.52 21.64 9.37
N ILE A 151 -25.59 20.76 9.77
CA ILE A 151 -24.28 20.61 9.12
C ILE A 151 -24.46 20.14 7.67
N SER A 152 -23.67 20.70 6.75
CA SER A 152 -23.73 20.41 5.31
C SER A 152 -22.33 20.36 4.67
N GLY A 153 -22.27 19.98 3.39
CA GLY A 153 -21.02 19.99 2.62
C GLY A 153 -19.94 19.04 3.16
N ARG A 154 -18.68 19.48 3.12
CA ARG A 154 -17.52 18.66 3.51
C ARG A 154 -17.59 18.16 4.96
N GLU A 155 -18.16 18.95 5.87
CA GLU A 155 -18.31 18.55 7.27
C GLU A 155 -19.35 17.42 7.41
N LEU A 156 -20.47 17.50 6.69
CA LEU A 156 -21.43 16.39 6.63
C LEU A 156 -20.80 15.14 6.01
N GLN A 157 -20.00 15.27 4.95
CA GLN A 157 -19.28 14.13 4.35
C GLN A 157 -18.35 13.44 5.35
N ARG A 158 -17.65 14.19 6.21
CA ARG A 158 -16.80 13.63 7.28
C ARG A 158 -17.61 12.92 8.36
N LYS A 159 -18.75 13.48 8.78
CA LYS A 159 -19.68 12.79 9.69
C LYS A 159 -20.22 11.49 9.09
N LEU A 160 -20.54 11.47 7.80
CA LEU A 160 -20.96 10.25 7.10
C LEU A 160 -19.84 9.20 7.01
N TYR A 161 -18.59 9.62 6.85
CA TYR A 161 -17.44 8.73 6.92
C TYR A 161 -17.29 8.09 8.30
N LEU A 162 -17.35 8.88 9.38
CA LEU A 162 -17.35 8.38 10.76
C LEU A 162 -18.52 7.43 10.99
N PHE A 163 -19.73 7.82 10.58
CA PHE A 163 -20.93 7.01 10.68
C PHE A 163 -20.73 5.64 10.05
N ARG A 164 -20.24 5.57 8.80
CA ARG A 164 -19.99 4.31 8.12
C ARG A 164 -18.97 3.46 8.88
N LYS A 165 -17.81 4.03 9.20
CA LYS A 165 -16.70 3.30 9.85
C LYS A 165 -17.08 2.76 11.23
N ILE A 166 -17.79 3.55 12.04
CA ILE A 166 -18.25 3.15 13.37
C ILE A 166 -19.34 2.08 13.27
N THR A 167 -20.26 2.20 12.30
CA THR A 167 -21.32 1.22 12.10
C THR A 167 -20.76 -0.12 11.65
N GLU A 168 -19.84 -0.13 10.67
CA GLU A 168 -19.12 -1.34 10.22
C GLU A 168 -18.30 -1.95 11.37
N TYR A 169 -17.63 -1.14 12.19
CA TYR A 169 -16.86 -1.61 13.34
C TYR A 169 -17.75 -2.27 14.40
N LYS A 170 -18.87 -1.63 14.77
CA LYS A 170 -19.80 -2.19 15.78
C LYS A 170 -20.49 -3.47 15.32
N ALA A 171 -20.62 -3.66 14.01
CA ALA A 171 -21.13 -4.89 13.43
C ALA A 171 -20.10 -6.05 13.44
N LYS A 172 -18.81 -5.75 13.61
CA LYS A 172 -17.73 -6.74 13.52
C LYS A 172 -17.89 -7.85 14.58
N GLY A 173 -17.71 -9.10 14.15
CA GLY A 173 -17.76 -10.28 15.03
C GLY A 173 -19.16 -10.83 15.29
N LEU A 174 -20.21 -10.17 14.76
CA LEU A 174 -21.56 -10.72 14.73
C LEU A 174 -21.71 -11.75 13.59
N ASP A 175 -22.65 -12.68 13.76
CA ASP A 175 -23.05 -13.57 12.68
C ASP A 175 -23.58 -12.75 11.49
N TYR A 176 -23.17 -13.13 10.27
CA TYR A 176 -23.52 -12.43 9.01
C TYR A 176 -22.94 -11.01 8.87
N ALA A 177 -21.99 -10.59 9.72
CA ALA A 177 -21.37 -9.26 9.63
C ALA A 177 -20.70 -8.97 8.28
N LYS A 178 -20.23 -9.99 7.54
CA LYS A 178 -19.64 -9.81 6.19
C LYS A 178 -20.65 -9.34 5.15
N GLU A 179 -21.94 -9.65 5.32
CA GLU A 179 -23.02 -9.24 4.42
C GLU A 179 -23.50 -7.81 4.70
N PHE A 180 -23.24 -7.30 5.92
CA PHE A 180 -23.58 -5.94 6.30
C PHE A 180 -22.49 -4.95 5.84
N TYR A 181 -22.75 -4.24 4.75
CA TYR A 181 -21.73 -3.43 4.07
C TYR A 181 -22.32 -2.17 3.43
N MET A 182 -21.67 -1.02 3.61
CA MET A 182 -22.08 0.22 2.94
C MET A 182 -21.26 0.42 1.66
N SER A 183 -21.87 0.26 0.48
CA SER A 183 -21.17 0.42 -0.80
C SER A 183 -20.73 1.87 -1.01
N SER A 184 -21.59 2.82 -0.68
CA SER A 184 -21.31 4.26 -0.65
C SER A 184 -22.05 4.92 0.50
N CYS A 185 -21.47 5.96 1.11
CA CYS A 185 -22.16 6.84 2.05
C CYS A 185 -21.66 8.26 1.83
N SER A 186 -22.33 9.01 0.96
CA SER A 186 -21.80 10.27 0.42
C SER A 186 -22.88 11.32 0.18
N ILE A 187 -22.49 12.58 0.17
CA ILE A 187 -23.31 13.73 -0.26
C ILE A 187 -23.19 14.05 -1.76
N HIS A 188 -22.31 13.36 -2.50
CA HIS A 188 -22.04 13.66 -3.91
C HIS A 188 -22.35 12.49 -4.84
N SER A 189 -22.08 11.26 -4.41
CA SER A 189 -22.11 10.10 -5.30
C SER A 189 -22.74 8.86 -4.67
N ILE A 190 -23.16 7.92 -5.52
CA ILE A 190 -23.79 6.66 -5.11
C ILE A 190 -23.29 5.51 -6.00
N ILE A 191 -23.16 4.32 -5.41
CA ILE A 191 -22.59 3.14 -6.09
C ILE A 191 -23.63 2.02 -6.16
N TYR A 192 -23.97 1.61 -7.38
CA TYR A 192 -24.72 0.39 -7.67
C TYR A 192 -23.75 -0.69 -8.08
N LYS A 193 -23.64 -1.74 -7.27
CA LYS A 193 -22.74 -2.86 -7.54
C LYS A 193 -23.31 -4.16 -7.00
N GLY A 194 -22.75 -5.27 -7.43
CA GLY A 194 -23.11 -6.58 -6.91
C GLY A 194 -22.30 -7.69 -7.53
N GLU A 195 -22.57 -8.90 -7.04
CA GLU A 195 -22.04 -10.15 -7.57
C GLU A 195 -22.79 -10.53 -8.85
N LEU A 196 -22.49 -9.80 -9.92
CA LEU A 196 -23.24 -9.79 -11.15
C LEU A 196 -22.28 -9.90 -12.34
N ARG A 197 -22.73 -10.53 -13.42
CA ARG A 197 -22.12 -10.37 -14.74
C ARG A 197 -22.32 -8.94 -15.22
N THR A 198 -21.51 -8.51 -16.17
CA THR A 198 -21.48 -7.10 -16.57
C THR A 198 -22.81 -6.63 -17.16
N TRP A 199 -23.49 -7.49 -17.91
CA TRP A 199 -24.80 -7.23 -18.53
C TRP A 199 -25.98 -7.31 -17.55
N GLN A 200 -25.80 -7.92 -16.38
CA GLN A 200 -26.88 -8.09 -15.40
C GLN A 200 -27.11 -6.84 -14.55
N LEU A 201 -26.18 -5.88 -14.52
CA LEU A 201 -26.21 -4.78 -13.56
C LEU A 201 -27.49 -3.91 -13.67
N ASP A 202 -27.85 -3.50 -14.88
CA ASP A 202 -29.03 -2.66 -15.15
C ASP A 202 -30.33 -3.47 -15.27
N GLU A 203 -30.26 -4.78 -15.44
CA GLU A 203 -31.41 -5.67 -15.25
C GLU A 203 -31.73 -5.86 -13.76
N TYR A 204 -30.69 -6.09 -12.95
CA TYR A 204 -30.81 -6.31 -11.52
C TYR A 204 -31.23 -5.04 -10.78
N TYR A 205 -30.73 -3.86 -11.16
CA TYR A 205 -31.14 -2.57 -10.60
C TYR A 205 -31.95 -1.75 -11.62
N PRO A 206 -33.30 -1.87 -11.65
CA PRO A 206 -34.15 -1.17 -12.61
C PRO A 206 -34.05 0.36 -12.55
N ASP A 207 -33.61 0.92 -11.42
CA ASP A 207 -33.33 2.36 -11.28
C ASP A 207 -32.40 2.87 -12.39
N LEU A 208 -31.40 2.06 -12.77
CA LEU A 208 -30.39 2.42 -13.78
C LEU A 208 -30.96 2.55 -15.20
N LYS A 209 -32.18 2.03 -15.44
CA LYS A 209 -32.90 2.14 -16.71
C LYS A 209 -33.91 3.29 -16.75
N ASP A 210 -34.13 3.97 -15.62
CA ASP A 210 -35.04 5.11 -15.57
C ASP A 210 -34.38 6.33 -16.20
N GLU A 211 -34.98 6.88 -17.26
CA GLU A 211 -34.44 8.04 -17.99
C GLU A 211 -34.30 9.30 -17.13
N ARG A 212 -35.00 9.36 -15.99
CA ARG A 212 -34.90 10.47 -15.04
C ARG A 212 -33.64 10.37 -14.17
N LEU A 213 -33.04 9.18 -14.07
CA LEU A 213 -31.75 8.97 -13.42
C LEU A 213 -30.65 9.49 -14.34
N VAL A 214 -30.16 10.68 -14.02
CA VAL A 214 -29.14 11.40 -14.78
C VAL A 214 -27.88 11.62 -13.96
N SER A 215 -26.72 11.61 -14.61
CA SER A 215 -25.43 11.90 -13.99
C SER A 215 -24.52 12.59 -15.00
N ALA A 216 -23.61 13.46 -14.55
CA ALA A 216 -22.59 14.07 -15.39
C ALA A 216 -21.33 13.19 -15.55
N PHE A 217 -21.16 12.18 -14.69
CA PHE A 217 -20.14 11.14 -14.86
C PHE A 217 -20.67 9.75 -14.49
N ALA A 218 -20.00 8.72 -15.00
CA ALA A 218 -20.19 7.35 -14.56
C ALA A 218 -18.86 6.60 -14.63
N ILE A 219 -18.43 5.99 -13.53
CA ILE A 219 -17.29 5.06 -13.48
C ILE A 219 -17.85 3.64 -13.45
N ILE A 220 -17.32 2.76 -14.28
CA ILE A 220 -17.69 1.33 -14.30
C ILE A 220 -16.50 0.45 -14.02
N HIS A 221 -16.80 -0.75 -13.52
CA HIS A 221 -15.83 -1.78 -13.29
C HIS A 221 -16.43 -3.17 -13.51
N SER A 222 -15.66 -4.04 -14.15
CA SER A 222 -15.90 -5.48 -14.28
C SER A 222 -14.77 -6.24 -13.60
N ARG A 223 -15.08 -7.11 -12.65
CA ARG A 223 -14.12 -7.89 -11.86
C ARG A 223 -13.89 -9.27 -12.48
N PHE A 224 -12.66 -9.75 -12.43
CA PHE A 224 -12.29 -11.15 -12.66
C PHE A 224 -11.35 -11.57 -11.53
N SER A 225 -11.73 -12.61 -10.79
CA SER A 225 -10.97 -13.15 -9.67
C SER A 225 -10.50 -14.55 -9.99
N THR A 226 -9.24 -14.84 -9.67
CA THR A 226 -8.64 -16.15 -9.97
C THR A 226 -8.76 -17.17 -8.85
N ASN A 227 -9.05 -16.72 -7.62
CA ASN A 227 -8.92 -17.54 -6.42
C ASN A 227 -10.00 -17.29 -5.34
N THR A 228 -10.98 -16.40 -5.57
CA THR A 228 -12.01 -16.07 -4.58
C THR A 228 -13.33 -16.71 -4.90
N LEU A 229 -14.07 -17.08 -3.85
CA LEU A 229 -15.51 -17.18 -3.98
C LEU A 229 -16.04 -15.75 -4.16
N PRO A 230 -16.90 -15.50 -5.15
CA PRO A 230 -17.41 -14.17 -5.40
C PRO A 230 -18.23 -13.67 -4.19
N GLU A 231 -18.11 -12.37 -3.90
CA GLU A 231 -18.84 -11.72 -2.80
C GLU A 231 -19.31 -10.32 -3.22
N TRP A 232 -20.57 -10.00 -2.93
CA TRP A 232 -21.21 -8.70 -3.22
C TRP A 232 -20.39 -7.48 -2.77
N ARG A 233 -19.76 -7.54 -1.59
CA ARG A 233 -18.99 -6.42 -1.05
C ARG A 233 -17.68 -6.14 -1.83
N LEU A 234 -17.10 -7.18 -2.44
CA LEU A 234 -15.82 -7.14 -3.16
C LEU A 234 -15.96 -6.64 -4.60
N ALA A 235 -17.17 -6.63 -5.15
CA ALA A 235 -17.45 -5.96 -6.43
C ALA A 235 -16.99 -4.50 -6.38
N GLN A 236 -16.58 -3.95 -7.52
CA GLN A 236 -16.15 -2.56 -7.67
C GLN A 236 -17.12 -1.79 -8.58
N PRO A 237 -17.14 -0.45 -8.58
CA PRO A 237 -16.24 0.49 -7.89
C PRO A 237 -16.26 0.44 -6.35
N PHE A 238 -15.16 0.90 -5.75
CA PHE A 238 -15.13 1.32 -4.35
C PHE A 238 -15.49 2.81 -4.23
N ARG A 239 -15.37 3.40 -3.03
CA ARG A 239 -16.01 4.69 -2.70
C ARG A 239 -15.42 5.85 -3.47
N TYR A 240 -14.11 5.80 -3.71
CA TYR A 240 -13.35 6.81 -4.42
C TYR A 240 -12.65 6.27 -5.66
N ILE A 241 -12.43 4.95 -5.74
CA ILE A 241 -11.65 4.36 -6.84
C ILE A 241 -12.32 3.14 -7.50
N ALA A 242 -11.99 2.93 -8.76
CA ALA A 242 -12.10 1.65 -9.46
C ALA A 242 -10.71 1.27 -10.00
N HIS A 243 -10.20 0.13 -9.56
CA HIS A 243 -8.82 -0.30 -9.78
C HIS A 243 -8.76 -1.53 -10.69
N ASN A 244 -7.99 -1.39 -11.77
CA ASN A 244 -7.58 -2.47 -12.64
C ASN A 244 -6.12 -2.81 -12.36
N GLY A 245 -5.87 -3.95 -11.73
CA GLY A 245 -4.52 -4.41 -11.49
C GLY A 245 -4.33 -5.04 -10.12
N GLU A 246 -3.09 -5.03 -9.64
CA GLU A 246 -2.70 -5.66 -8.38
C GLU A 246 -1.64 -4.79 -7.69
N ILE A 247 -1.84 -4.48 -6.41
CA ILE A 247 -0.84 -3.78 -5.59
C ILE A 247 0.10 -4.84 -4.98
N ASN A 248 1.23 -5.08 -5.63
CA ASN A 248 2.20 -6.10 -5.22
C ASN A 248 2.98 -5.76 -3.94
N THR A 249 2.78 -4.55 -3.42
CA THR A 249 3.40 -4.04 -2.18
C THR A 249 2.43 -3.96 -1.00
N ILE A 250 1.20 -4.48 -1.17
CA ILE A 250 0.08 -4.28 -0.23
C ILE A 250 0.41 -4.65 1.23
N LYS A 251 1.11 -5.77 1.48
CA LYS A 251 1.50 -6.17 2.84
C LYS A 251 2.37 -5.12 3.52
N GLY A 252 3.35 -4.57 2.78
CA GLY A 252 4.20 -3.49 3.24
C GLY A 252 3.41 -2.21 3.49
N ASN A 253 2.51 -1.85 2.57
CA ASN A 253 1.67 -0.67 2.71
C ASN A 253 0.76 -0.74 3.95
N ILE A 254 0.12 -1.88 4.20
CA ILE A 254 -0.74 -2.09 5.37
C ILE A 254 0.08 -2.00 6.66
N ASN A 255 1.23 -2.66 6.73
CA ASN A 255 2.11 -2.62 7.91
C ASN A 255 2.60 -1.20 8.20
N LYS A 256 2.98 -0.45 7.15
CA LYS A 256 3.43 0.94 7.29
C LYS A 256 2.29 1.88 7.66
N MET A 257 1.11 1.73 7.07
CA MET A 257 -0.10 2.46 7.48
C MET A 257 -0.38 2.24 8.97
N ARG A 258 -0.45 0.97 9.41
CA ARG A 258 -0.66 0.58 10.81
C ARG A 258 0.37 1.19 11.75
N SER A 259 1.64 1.23 11.33
CA SER A 259 2.70 1.84 12.13
C SER A 259 2.51 3.35 12.35
N ARG A 260 1.84 4.03 11.42
CA ARG A 260 1.60 5.49 11.44
C ARG A 260 0.31 5.87 12.15
N GLU A 261 -0.61 4.94 12.39
CA GLU A 261 -1.93 5.23 12.98
C GLU A 261 -1.82 6.02 14.31
N ALA A 262 -0.81 5.70 15.11
CA ALA A 262 -0.55 6.39 16.38
C ALA A 262 -0.10 7.86 16.21
N LEU A 263 0.42 8.22 15.04
CA LEU A 263 0.89 9.56 14.68
C LEU A 263 -0.21 10.43 14.07
N PHE A 264 -1.38 9.86 13.76
CA PHE A 264 -2.46 10.63 13.15
C PHE A 264 -2.94 11.74 14.08
N SER A 265 -2.93 12.93 13.49
CA SER A 265 -3.50 14.17 14.01
C SER A 265 -4.11 14.90 12.82
N SER A 266 -5.24 15.55 13.00
CA SER A 266 -5.86 16.33 11.93
C SER A 266 -6.58 17.54 12.52
N THR A 267 -6.58 18.63 11.78
CA THR A 267 -7.43 19.80 12.03
C THR A 267 -8.92 19.52 11.78
N HIS A 268 -9.24 18.42 11.10
CA HIS A 268 -10.60 18.05 10.70
C HIS A 268 -11.25 16.94 11.53
N PHE A 269 -10.48 16.27 12.39
CA PHE A 269 -10.97 15.22 13.27
C PHE A 269 -10.38 15.39 14.66
N THR A 270 -11.22 15.23 15.68
CA THR A 270 -10.78 15.10 17.07
C THR A 270 -9.97 13.82 17.27
N LYS A 271 -9.19 13.74 18.36
CA LYS A 271 -8.40 12.54 18.65
C LYS A 271 -9.30 11.34 18.89
N GLU A 272 -10.45 11.56 19.52
CA GLU A 272 -11.49 10.57 19.79
C GLU A 272 -12.07 10.02 18.48
N GLU A 273 -12.40 10.89 17.51
CA GLU A 273 -12.88 10.48 16.19
C GLU A 273 -11.82 9.71 15.42
N ILE A 274 -10.55 10.17 15.41
CA ILE A 274 -9.45 9.41 14.79
C ILE A 274 -9.35 8.01 15.39
N ASN A 275 -9.39 7.88 16.72
CA ASN A 275 -9.32 6.58 17.38
C ASN A 275 -10.48 5.65 16.99
N GLN A 276 -11.67 6.21 16.68
CA GLN A 276 -12.83 5.45 16.20
C GLN A 276 -12.69 5.00 14.73
N LEU A 277 -11.85 5.66 13.94
CA LEU A 277 -11.58 5.27 12.56
C LEU A 277 -10.61 4.09 12.44
N LEU A 278 -9.79 3.86 13.46
CA LEU A 278 -8.74 2.84 13.46
C LEU A 278 -9.30 1.41 13.62
N PRO A 279 -8.70 0.40 12.97
CA PRO A 279 -7.62 0.52 11.98
C PRO A 279 -8.12 1.04 10.63
N ILE A 280 -7.24 1.72 9.90
CA ILE A 280 -7.55 2.27 8.58
C ILE A 280 -7.55 1.17 7.53
N CYS A 281 -6.48 0.39 7.45
CA CYS A 281 -6.35 -0.73 6.53
C CYS A 281 -6.66 -2.05 7.24
N ASN A 282 -7.12 -3.05 6.47
CA ASN A 282 -7.37 -4.40 6.97
C ASN A 282 -6.77 -5.44 6.03
N ALA A 283 -5.93 -6.33 6.59
CA ALA A 283 -5.30 -7.42 5.85
C ALA A 283 -6.30 -8.46 5.28
N GLU A 284 -7.53 -8.50 5.80
CA GLU A 284 -8.63 -9.35 5.29
C GLU A 284 -9.34 -8.76 4.05
N PHE A 285 -9.02 -7.52 3.68
CA PHE A 285 -9.63 -6.86 2.53
C PHE A 285 -8.70 -6.92 1.32
N SER A 286 -9.28 -6.83 0.12
CA SER A 286 -8.50 -6.78 -1.11
C SER A 286 -7.54 -5.59 -1.11
N ASP A 287 -6.51 -5.69 -1.94
CA ASP A 287 -5.55 -4.62 -2.17
C ASP A 287 -6.21 -3.29 -2.57
N SER A 288 -7.20 -3.38 -3.45
CA SER A 288 -7.97 -2.30 -4.02
C SER A 288 -8.87 -1.64 -2.96
N ALA A 289 -9.48 -2.44 -2.08
CA ALA A 289 -10.25 -1.92 -0.96
C ALA A 289 -9.36 -1.16 0.04
N ASN A 290 -8.17 -1.69 0.34
CA ASN A 290 -7.21 -1.01 1.20
C ASN A 290 -6.70 0.30 0.60
N LEU A 291 -6.46 0.34 -0.71
CA LEU A 291 -6.10 1.56 -1.42
C LEU A 291 -7.23 2.60 -1.35
N ASP A 292 -8.49 2.19 -1.57
CA ASP A 292 -9.66 3.06 -1.42
C ASP A 292 -9.77 3.66 -0.01
N MET A 293 -9.52 2.85 1.03
CA MET A 293 -9.55 3.32 2.43
C MET A 293 -8.43 4.33 2.73
N ALA A 294 -7.24 4.14 2.16
CA ALA A 294 -6.15 5.10 2.28
C ALA A 294 -6.48 6.42 1.54
N VAL A 295 -7.05 6.33 0.35
CA VAL A 295 -7.51 7.49 -0.43
C VAL A 295 -8.58 8.27 0.33
N GLU A 296 -9.61 7.59 0.82
CA GLU A 296 -10.71 8.18 1.59
C GLU A 296 -10.19 8.89 2.85
N LEU A 297 -9.31 8.26 3.63
CA LEU A 297 -8.72 8.89 4.81
C LEU A 297 -8.00 10.20 4.46
N LEU A 298 -7.18 10.19 3.41
CA LEU A 298 -6.39 11.36 3.00
C LEU A 298 -7.29 12.51 2.49
N ILE A 299 -8.36 12.18 1.76
CA ILE A 299 -9.34 13.16 1.30
C ILE A 299 -10.13 13.74 2.48
N MET A 300 -10.60 12.88 3.39
CA MET A 300 -11.29 13.32 4.60
C MET A 300 -10.37 14.15 5.50
N GLY A 301 -9.07 13.85 5.49
CA GLY A 301 -7.99 14.61 6.11
C GLY A 301 -7.69 15.96 5.44
N GLY A 302 -8.37 16.31 4.35
CA GLY A 302 -8.33 17.66 3.75
C GLY A 302 -7.59 17.77 2.43
N ARG A 303 -7.00 16.68 1.92
CA ARG A 303 -6.25 16.69 0.65
C ARG A 303 -7.18 16.53 -0.56
N GLU A 304 -6.89 17.23 -1.63
CA GLU A 304 -7.60 17.06 -2.90
C GLU A 304 -7.23 15.73 -3.58
N ILE A 305 -8.19 15.10 -4.28
CA ILE A 305 -8.04 13.73 -4.80
C ILE A 305 -6.87 13.59 -5.77
N GLU A 306 -6.59 14.58 -6.62
CA GLU A 306 -5.47 14.52 -7.55
C GLU A 306 -4.11 14.49 -6.84
N ARG A 307 -3.99 15.17 -5.69
CA ARG A 307 -2.79 15.16 -4.86
C ARG A 307 -2.63 13.82 -4.18
N VAL A 308 -3.72 13.28 -3.63
CA VAL A 308 -3.75 11.95 -3.00
C VAL A 308 -3.30 10.85 -3.97
N MET A 309 -3.80 10.88 -5.21
CA MET A 309 -3.40 9.92 -6.23
C MET A 309 -1.93 10.09 -6.64
N ALA A 310 -1.44 11.32 -6.79
CA ALA A 310 -0.03 11.59 -7.09
C ALA A 310 0.92 11.17 -5.95
N MET A 311 0.45 11.21 -4.70
CA MET A 311 1.18 10.77 -3.52
C MET A 311 1.28 9.23 -3.43
N LEU A 312 0.15 8.54 -3.62
CA LEU A 312 0.06 7.08 -3.47
C LEU A 312 0.64 6.33 -4.67
N ILE A 313 0.43 6.85 -5.89
CA ILE A 313 0.87 6.24 -7.16
C ILE A 313 1.79 7.21 -7.91
N PRO A 314 2.97 7.54 -7.37
CA PRO A 314 3.88 8.49 -8.00
C PRO A 314 4.57 7.88 -9.23
N PRO A 315 4.96 8.70 -10.23
CA PRO A 315 5.77 8.24 -11.37
C PRO A 315 7.16 7.79 -10.92
N ALA A 316 8.00 7.30 -11.85
CA ALA A 316 9.43 7.19 -11.61
C ALA A 316 10.09 8.57 -11.75
N TRP A 317 10.50 9.19 -10.63
CA TRP A 317 11.06 10.56 -10.64
C TRP A 317 12.57 10.66 -10.37
N ARG A 318 13.15 9.78 -9.55
CA ARG A 318 14.54 9.94 -9.07
C ARG A 318 15.57 9.99 -10.18
N GLU A 319 15.57 9.01 -11.08
CA GLU A 319 16.51 8.95 -12.21
C GLU A 319 16.03 9.79 -13.42
N ASN A 320 14.87 10.43 -13.32
CA ASN A 320 14.26 11.14 -14.44
C ASN A 320 14.75 12.59 -14.55
N ILE A 321 15.75 12.82 -15.39
CA ILE A 321 16.37 14.13 -15.61
C ILE A 321 15.48 15.14 -16.37
N THR A 322 14.35 14.71 -16.95
CA THR A 322 13.46 15.61 -17.69
C THR A 322 12.41 16.30 -16.83
N LEU A 323 12.25 15.88 -15.57
CA LEU A 323 11.33 16.52 -14.63
C LEU A 323 11.85 17.88 -14.17
N SER A 324 10.92 18.83 -13.97
CA SER A 324 11.24 20.11 -13.35
C SER A 324 11.74 19.91 -11.91
N LYS A 325 12.49 20.89 -11.41
CA LYS A 325 13.04 20.84 -10.04
C LYS A 325 11.92 20.88 -9.00
N GLU A 326 10.86 21.63 -9.28
CA GLU A 326 9.67 21.79 -8.45
C GLU A 326 8.93 20.46 -8.33
N LEU A 327 8.71 19.77 -9.46
CA LEU A 327 8.02 18.49 -9.46
C LEU A 327 8.85 17.37 -8.80
N ARG A 328 10.16 17.38 -8.99
CA ARG A 328 11.07 16.50 -8.25
C ARG A 328 10.98 16.76 -6.75
N ALA A 329 11.03 18.03 -6.33
CA ALA A 329 10.93 18.40 -4.93
C ALA A 329 9.59 17.96 -4.30
N PHE A 330 8.48 18.08 -5.04
CA PHE A 330 7.17 17.55 -4.62
C PHE A 330 7.25 16.06 -4.27
N TYR A 331 7.80 15.22 -5.15
CA TYR A 331 7.88 13.78 -4.88
C TYR A 331 8.92 13.43 -3.81
N ASP A 332 10.06 14.13 -3.77
CA ASP A 332 11.08 13.92 -2.74
C ASP A 332 10.51 14.22 -1.34
N TYR A 333 9.68 15.26 -1.21
CA TYR A 333 8.98 15.60 0.03
C TYR A 333 8.02 14.47 0.45
N HIS A 334 7.10 14.06 -0.41
CA HIS A 334 6.11 13.05 -0.06
C HIS A 334 6.74 11.67 0.19
N ALA A 335 7.86 11.34 -0.48
CA ALA A 335 8.62 10.13 -0.23
C ALA A 335 9.25 10.07 1.18
N THR A 336 9.34 11.18 1.91
CA THR A 336 9.85 11.16 3.29
C THR A 336 8.91 10.43 4.26
N PHE A 337 7.60 10.43 4.00
CA PHE A 337 6.61 9.84 4.91
C PHE A 337 5.68 8.82 4.28
N LEU A 338 5.60 8.74 2.95
CA LEU A 338 4.72 7.82 2.23
C LEU A 338 5.50 7.00 1.20
N GLU A 339 5.45 5.68 1.33
CA GLU A 339 5.90 4.75 0.30
C GLU A 339 4.87 4.63 -0.83
N PRO A 340 5.31 4.40 -2.08
CA PRO A 340 4.41 4.09 -3.17
C PRO A 340 3.59 2.82 -2.91
N TRP A 341 2.33 2.85 -3.35
CA TRP A 341 1.47 1.68 -3.51
C TRP A 341 1.70 1.15 -4.93
N ASP A 342 2.70 0.27 -5.05
CA ASP A 342 3.27 -0.19 -6.30
C ASP A 342 2.61 -1.46 -6.81
N GLY A 343 2.78 -1.71 -8.11
CA GLY A 343 2.20 -2.81 -8.86
C GLY A 343 1.48 -2.34 -10.12
N PRO A 344 1.05 -3.25 -11.01
CA PRO A 344 0.24 -2.88 -12.16
C PRO A 344 -1.04 -2.20 -11.68
N ALA A 345 -1.28 -0.96 -12.11
CA ALA A 345 -2.48 -0.25 -11.70
C ALA A 345 -2.91 0.74 -12.77
N ALA A 346 -4.15 0.59 -13.25
CA ALA A 346 -4.90 1.70 -13.82
C ALA A 346 -6.07 1.98 -12.87
N VAL A 347 -6.19 3.22 -12.43
CA VAL A 347 -7.17 3.62 -11.41
C VAL A 347 -8.03 4.73 -11.97
N CYS A 348 -9.34 4.49 -12.08
CA CYS A 348 -10.31 5.58 -12.21
C CYS A 348 -10.67 6.06 -10.80
N PHE A 349 -10.79 7.36 -10.60
CA PHE A 349 -11.06 7.92 -9.28
C PHE A 349 -12.05 9.09 -9.34
N THR A 350 -12.78 9.32 -8.25
CA THR A 350 -13.69 10.46 -8.09
C THR A 350 -13.98 10.76 -6.62
N ASP A 351 -14.15 12.03 -6.29
CA ASP A 351 -14.76 12.49 -5.03
C ASP A 351 -16.21 12.97 -5.22
N GLY A 352 -16.75 12.81 -6.44
CA GLY A 352 -18.05 13.30 -6.88
C GLY A 352 -18.04 14.69 -7.54
N ASN A 353 -17.02 15.50 -7.29
CA ASN A 353 -16.81 16.82 -7.90
C ASN A 353 -15.74 16.77 -9.01
N LYS A 354 -14.76 15.90 -8.85
CA LYS A 354 -13.72 15.61 -9.83
C LYS A 354 -13.80 14.15 -10.24
N VAL A 355 -13.47 13.85 -11.49
CA VAL A 355 -13.32 12.48 -11.99
C VAL A 355 -12.09 12.39 -12.85
N GLY A 356 -11.30 11.33 -12.70
CA GLY A 356 -10.05 11.20 -13.41
C GLY A 356 -9.56 9.76 -13.48
N ALA A 357 -8.38 9.62 -14.07
CA ALA A 357 -7.66 8.36 -14.04
C ALA A 357 -6.15 8.59 -13.96
N CYS A 358 -5.46 7.66 -13.29
CA CYS A 358 -4.00 7.59 -13.26
C CYS A 358 -3.53 6.17 -13.53
N ILE A 359 -2.25 6.05 -13.89
CA ILE A 359 -1.60 4.77 -14.15
C ILE A 359 -0.32 4.63 -13.33
N ASP A 360 0.02 3.40 -12.96
CA ASP A 360 1.23 3.06 -12.25
C ASP A 360 2.49 3.56 -12.96
N ARG A 361 3.58 3.65 -12.20
CA ARG A 361 4.87 4.17 -12.64
C ARG A 361 5.50 3.46 -13.84
N ASN A 362 5.11 2.22 -14.11
CA ASN A 362 5.62 1.39 -15.20
C ASN A 362 4.64 1.32 -16.37
N GLY A 363 3.39 1.75 -16.17
CA GLY A 363 2.35 1.78 -17.19
C GLY A 363 1.90 0.39 -17.61
N LEU A 364 1.71 -0.51 -16.64
CA LEU A 364 1.54 -1.95 -16.88
C LEU A 364 0.11 -2.33 -17.31
N ARG A 365 -0.84 -1.40 -17.24
CA ARG A 365 -2.24 -1.61 -17.64
C ARG A 365 -2.64 -0.70 -18.82
N PRO A 366 -3.45 -1.20 -19.77
CA PRO A 366 -3.82 -0.41 -20.93
C PRO A 366 -4.81 0.69 -20.53
N THR A 367 -4.60 1.90 -21.08
CA THR A 367 -5.50 3.04 -20.89
C THR A 367 -5.69 3.79 -22.20
N ARG A 368 -6.91 4.22 -22.48
CA ARG A 368 -7.27 4.99 -23.67
C ARG A 368 -8.32 6.02 -23.31
N TYR A 369 -8.24 7.20 -23.91
CA TYR A 369 -9.30 8.18 -23.79
C TYR A 369 -9.62 8.85 -25.12
N SER A 370 -10.87 9.29 -25.27
CA SER A 370 -11.35 10.12 -26.37
C SER A 370 -12.10 11.32 -25.82
N ILE A 371 -11.88 12.48 -26.43
CA ILE A 371 -12.64 13.72 -26.16
C ILE A 371 -13.47 14.03 -27.40
N THR A 372 -14.72 14.40 -27.22
CA THR A 372 -15.68 14.67 -28.29
C THR A 372 -16.06 16.15 -28.36
N LYS A 373 -16.68 16.56 -29.48
CA LYS A 373 -17.13 17.93 -29.75
C LYS A 373 -18.26 18.40 -28.84
N ASP A 374 -19.00 17.49 -28.24
CA ASP A 374 -20.07 17.73 -27.27
C ASP A 374 -19.56 17.67 -25.81
N ASP A 375 -18.28 17.98 -25.60
CA ASP A 375 -17.64 18.06 -24.29
C ASP A 375 -17.65 16.76 -23.46
N ARG A 376 -17.76 15.59 -24.11
CA ARG A 376 -17.65 14.30 -23.42
C ARG A 376 -16.21 13.80 -23.45
N ILE A 377 -15.81 13.20 -22.34
CA ILE A 377 -14.63 12.34 -22.27
C ILE A 377 -15.07 10.90 -22.02
N VAL A 378 -14.47 9.97 -22.77
CA VAL A 378 -14.62 8.53 -22.56
C VAL A 378 -13.23 7.97 -22.31
N PHE A 379 -13.00 7.43 -21.12
CA PHE A 379 -11.78 6.73 -20.73
C PHE A 379 -12.10 5.26 -20.50
N ALA A 380 -11.24 4.36 -21.00
CA ALA A 380 -11.40 2.92 -20.78
C ALA A 380 -10.09 2.15 -20.93
N SER A 381 -10.09 0.91 -20.44
CA SER A 381 -9.01 -0.05 -20.65
C SER A 381 -8.85 -0.51 -22.10
N GLU A 382 -9.88 -0.34 -22.95
CA GLU A 382 -9.84 -0.66 -24.39
C GLU A 382 -10.44 0.45 -25.25
N THR A 383 -10.19 0.39 -26.57
CA THR A 383 -10.83 1.27 -27.55
C THR A 383 -12.05 0.61 -28.18
N GLY A 384 -13.05 1.41 -28.59
CA GLY A 384 -14.23 0.91 -29.32
C GLY A 384 -15.36 0.38 -28.43
N ILE A 385 -15.24 0.57 -27.11
CA ILE A 385 -16.25 0.13 -26.15
C ILE A 385 -17.46 1.08 -26.13
N VAL A 386 -17.26 2.36 -26.40
CA VAL A 386 -18.35 3.30 -26.66
C VAL A 386 -18.31 3.66 -28.14
N GLU A 387 -19.45 3.55 -28.82
CA GLU A 387 -19.59 3.96 -30.21
C GLU A 387 -19.61 5.48 -30.27
N ILE A 388 -18.53 6.05 -30.82
CA ILE A 388 -18.38 7.49 -31.03
C ILE A 388 -18.15 7.70 -32.51
N GLU A 389 -19.05 8.47 -33.12
CA GLU A 389 -18.92 8.87 -34.53
C GLU A 389 -17.55 9.52 -34.76
N PRO A 390 -16.76 9.06 -35.76
CA PRO A 390 -15.42 9.61 -36.00
C PRO A 390 -15.41 11.13 -36.20
N SER A 391 -16.48 11.69 -36.76
CA SER A 391 -16.67 13.13 -36.98
C SER A 391 -16.84 13.93 -35.68
N GLN A 392 -17.20 13.27 -34.57
CA GLN A 392 -17.38 13.87 -33.25
C GLN A 392 -16.11 13.85 -32.40
N VAL A 393 -15.10 13.07 -32.76
CA VAL A 393 -13.87 12.94 -31.97
C VAL A 393 -12.96 14.16 -32.17
N LEU A 394 -12.69 14.90 -31.11
CA LEU A 394 -11.70 15.98 -31.07
C LEU A 394 -10.29 15.46 -30.82
N LYS A 395 -10.13 14.53 -29.89
CA LYS A 395 -8.83 14.03 -29.45
C LYS A 395 -8.91 12.56 -29.06
N ARG A 396 -7.86 11.81 -29.34
CA ARG A 396 -7.61 10.46 -28.78
C ARG A 396 -6.25 10.43 -28.11
N GLY A 397 -6.18 9.80 -26.94
CA GLY A 397 -4.95 9.69 -26.17
C GLY A 397 -4.84 8.40 -25.38
N LYS A 398 -3.71 8.25 -24.70
CA LYS A 398 -3.42 7.18 -23.74
C LYS A 398 -2.57 7.75 -22.60
N LEU A 399 -2.70 7.20 -21.40
CA LEU A 399 -1.77 7.53 -20.32
C LEU A 399 -0.47 6.77 -20.54
N LYS A 400 0.65 7.49 -20.42
CA LYS A 400 2.01 6.92 -20.34
C LYS A 400 2.32 6.59 -18.87
N PRO A 401 3.39 5.82 -18.57
CA PRO A 401 3.73 5.45 -17.21
C PRO A 401 3.74 6.63 -16.23
N GLY A 402 3.05 6.49 -15.09
CA GLY A 402 2.92 7.49 -14.05
C GLY A 402 2.10 8.74 -14.41
N GLN A 403 1.36 8.75 -15.53
CA GLN A 403 0.53 9.90 -15.92
C GLN A 403 -0.88 9.86 -15.34
N MET A 404 -1.51 11.03 -15.27
CA MET A 404 -2.91 11.17 -14.92
C MET A 404 -3.67 12.18 -15.79
N ILE A 405 -5.00 12.07 -15.77
CA ILE A 405 -5.95 13.05 -16.33
C ILE A 405 -7.02 13.37 -15.28
N LEU A 406 -7.59 14.56 -15.37
CA LEU A 406 -8.59 15.06 -14.44
C LEU A 406 -9.66 15.85 -15.19
N VAL A 407 -10.93 15.60 -14.85
CA VAL A 407 -12.05 16.47 -15.16
C VAL A 407 -12.52 17.08 -13.85
N ASP A 408 -12.47 18.41 -13.77
CA ASP A 408 -13.08 19.14 -12.67
C ASP A 408 -14.49 19.57 -13.09
N LEU A 409 -15.52 18.97 -12.47
CA LEU A 409 -16.92 19.24 -12.80
C LEU A 409 -17.43 20.53 -12.15
N VAL A 410 -16.69 21.08 -11.19
CA VAL A 410 -17.02 22.37 -10.55
C VAL A 410 -16.50 23.50 -11.44
N GLU A 411 -15.23 23.41 -11.84
CA GLU A 411 -14.57 24.41 -12.69
C GLU A 411 -14.83 24.20 -14.19
N ASN A 412 -15.44 23.06 -14.56
CA ASN A 412 -15.75 22.68 -15.94
C ASN A 412 -14.53 22.60 -16.87
N THR A 413 -13.45 22.03 -16.34
CA THR A 413 -12.14 21.93 -16.99
C THR A 413 -11.71 20.47 -17.20
N PHE A 414 -10.85 20.27 -18.19
CA PHE A 414 -10.12 19.02 -18.42
C PHE A 414 -8.63 19.33 -18.35
N GLU A 415 -7.92 18.64 -17.47
CA GLU A 415 -6.49 18.77 -17.27
C GLU A 415 -5.77 17.47 -17.63
N GLU A 416 -4.62 17.61 -18.28
CA GLU A 416 -3.66 16.53 -18.49
C GLU A 416 -2.51 16.59 -17.48
N ASP A 417 -1.74 15.51 -17.44
CA ASP A 417 -0.64 15.26 -16.51
C ASP A 417 0.24 16.47 -16.19
N GLU A 418 0.69 17.20 -17.22
CA GLU A 418 1.60 18.34 -17.07
C GLU A 418 0.96 19.50 -16.31
N SER A 419 -0.31 19.83 -16.61
CA SER A 419 -1.07 20.89 -15.92
C SER A 419 -1.26 20.53 -14.44
N ILE A 420 -1.73 19.30 -14.20
CA ILE A 420 -2.02 18.79 -12.86
C ILE A 420 -0.75 18.82 -12.00
N LYS A 421 0.33 18.21 -12.49
CA LYS A 421 1.58 18.08 -11.74
C LYS A 421 2.31 19.40 -11.56
N THR A 422 2.23 20.31 -12.53
CA THR A 422 2.79 21.67 -12.39
C THR A 422 2.09 22.39 -11.25
N ARG A 423 0.75 22.40 -11.24
CA ARG A 423 -0.05 22.99 -10.17
C ARG A 423 0.27 22.39 -8.80
N LEU A 424 0.29 21.05 -8.69
CA LEU A 424 0.62 20.35 -7.45
C LEU A 424 2.03 20.68 -6.94
N SER A 425 3.00 20.76 -7.84
CA SER A 425 4.39 21.08 -7.48
C SER A 425 4.61 22.53 -7.02
N GLN A 426 3.65 23.41 -7.30
CA GLN A 426 3.70 24.84 -6.97
C GLN A 426 2.79 25.21 -5.79
N GLU A 427 2.06 24.25 -5.22
CA GLU A 427 1.18 24.45 -4.06
C GLU A 427 1.96 24.97 -2.83
N PHE A 428 3.19 24.47 -2.66
CA PHE A 428 4.11 24.87 -1.60
C PHE A 428 5.55 24.96 -2.11
N ASP A 429 6.42 25.61 -1.33
CA ASP A 429 7.86 25.64 -1.59
C ASP A 429 8.52 24.34 -1.10
N TYR A 430 8.28 23.25 -1.83
CA TYR A 430 8.83 21.92 -1.50
C TYR A 430 10.36 21.90 -1.55
N GLN A 431 11.00 22.77 -2.34
CA GLN A 431 12.47 22.84 -2.38
C GLN A 431 13.02 23.33 -1.04
N LYS A 432 12.43 24.39 -0.50
CA LYS A 432 12.77 24.88 0.84
C LYS A 432 12.49 23.82 1.90
N TRP A 433 11.32 23.17 1.87
CA TRP A 433 11.01 22.11 2.83
C TRP A 433 11.99 20.96 2.77
N ASN A 434 12.36 20.50 1.57
CA ASN A 434 13.36 19.44 1.43
C ASN A 434 14.73 19.85 1.97
N HIS A 435 15.16 21.11 1.76
CA HIS A 435 16.42 21.60 2.32
C HIS A 435 16.42 21.62 3.86
N GLU A 436 15.26 21.90 4.47
CA GLU A 436 15.12 21.92 5.93
C GLU A 436 14.95 20.52 6.52
N LEU A 437 14.26 19.62 5.81
CA LEU A 437 13.81 18.32 6.32
C LEU A 437 14.72 17.14 5.92
N ILE A 438 15.48 17.23 4.83
CA ILE A 438 16.29 16.12 4.32
C ILE A 438 17.76 16.41 4.55
N THR A 439 18.45 15.51 5.25
CA THR A 439 19.90 15.50 5.39
C THR A 439 20.47 14.40 4.50
N HIS A 440 21.39 14.72 3.59
CA HIS A 440 22.03 13.71 2.75
C HIS A 440 23.18 13.01 3.48
N GLU A 441 23.44 11.74 3.13
CA GLU A 441 24.55 10.98 3.74
C GLU A 441 25.93 11.63 3.54
N SER A 442 26.11 12.38 2.45
CA SER A 442 27.34 13.14 2.15
C SER A 442 27.61 14.25 3.15
N GLU A 443 26.58 14.76 3.84
CA GLU A 443 26.71 15.78 4.88
C GLU A 443 27.12 15.18 6.24
N LEU A 444 26.88 13.88 6.44
CA LEU A 444 27.19 13.15 7.67
C LEU A 444 28.58 12.52 7.67
N ALA A 445 29.08 12.11 6.50
CA ALA A 445 30.37 11.46 6.35
C ALA A 445 31.54 12.46 6.52
N ARG A 446 31.92 12.77 7.76
CA ARG A 446 33.03 13.68 8.10
C ARG A 446 34.41 13.08 7.82
N ASP A 447 34.52 11.75 7.91
CA ASP A 447 35.73 10.99 7.63
C ASP A 447 35.38 9.80 6.72
N THR A 448 36.10 9.64 5.61
CA THR A 448 35.93 8.51 4.69
C THR A 448 37.00 7.44 4.88
N THR A 449 37.89 7.63 5.85
CA THR A 449 39.01 6.74 6.12
C THR A 449 38.49 5.44 6.73
N LEU A 450 38.81 4.34 6.05
CA LEU A 450 38.46 3.00 6.49
C LEU A 450 39.43 2.56 7.60
N ASN A 451 39.16 2.95 8.85
CA ASN A 451 39.95 2.50 10.00
C ASN A 451 39.43 1.14 10.51
N PHE A 452 39.85 0.06 9.85
CA PHE A 452 39.65 -1.29 10.38
C PHE A 452 40.81 -1.62 11.34
N LYS A 453 40.55 -1.71 12.64
CA LYS A 453 41.49 -2.29 13.60
C LYS A 453 41.11 -3.76 13.80
N LEU A 454 41.90 -4.71 13.29
CA LEU A 454 41.84 -6.08 13.80
C LEU A 454 43.18 -6.80 13.69
N GLU A 455 43.52 -7.53 14.75
CA GLU A 455 44.49 -8.62 14.70
C GLU A 455 43.84 -9.83 14.00
N THR A 456 44.60 -10.51 13.13
CA THR A 456 44.09 -11.57 12.24
C THR A 456 43.40 -12.74 12.97
N ASP A 457 43.83 -13.05 14.18
CA ASP A 457 43.28 -14.16 14.98
C ASP A 457 41.89 -13.86 15.55
N GLU A 458 41.61 -12.59 15.88
CA GLU A 458 40.28 -12.16 16.35
C GLU A 458 39.26 -12.22 15.21
N LEU A 459 39.65 -11.78 14.00
CA LEU A 459 38.79 -11.82 12.82
C LEU A 459 38.34 -13.24 12.48
N LEU A 460 39.28 -14.21 12.49
CA LEU A 460 38.94 -15.61 12.20
C LEU A 460 37.95 -16.18 13.23
N LYS A 461 38.11 -15.82 14.51
CA LYS A 461 37.21 -16.25 15.57
C LYS A 461 35.80 -15.69 15.38
N GLU A 462 35.66 -14.41 15.00
CA GLU A 462 34.37 -13.81 14.68
C GLU A 462 33.73 -14.46 13.45
N GLN A 463 34.49 -14.65 12.38
CA GLN A 463 34.05 -15.36 11.17
C GLN A 463 33.48 -16.75 11.51
N LEU A 464 34.20 -17.53 12.31
CA LEU A 464 33.73 -18.86 12.74
C LEU A 464 32.48 -18.78 13.62
N THR A 465 32.36 -17.75 14.46
CA THR A 465 31.19 -17.52 15.32
C THR A 465 29.92 -17.29 14.50
N PHE A 466 30.02 -16.52 13.41
CA PHE A 466 28.89 -16.28 12.49
C PHE A 466 28.77 -17.31 11.37
N GLY A 467 29.60 -18.35 11.37
CA GLY A 467 29.50 -19.48 10.44
C GLY A 467 30.07 -19.21 9.05
N TYR A 468 30.97 -18.23 8.90
CA TYR A 468 31.68 -18.00 7.64
C TYR A 468 32.49 -19.24 7.26
N SER A 469 32.43 -19.59 5.98
CA SER A 469 33.18 -20.68 5.39
C SER A 469 34.17 -20.15 4.35
N LYS A 470 35.15 -20.99 4.00
CA LYS A 470 36.05 -20.70 2.87
C LYS A 470 35.29 -20.56 1.55
N GLU A 471 34.12 -21.20 1.43
CA GLU A 471 33.26 -21.10 0.26
C GLU A 471 32.61 -19.72 0.16
N ASP A 472 32.18 -19.13 1.29
CA ASP A 472 31.64 -17.77 1.31
C ASP A 472 32.69 -16.76 0.82
N LEU A 473 33.93 -16.88 1.30
CA LEU A 473 35.01 -15.99 0.85
C LEU A 473 35.33 -16.18 -0.65
N LYS A 474 35.42 -17.42 -1.11
CA LYS A 474 35.88 -17.76 -2.47
C LYS A 474 34.81 -17.59 -3.54
N TYR A 475 33.58 -18.01 -3.25
CA TYR A 475 32.49 -18.12 -4.23
C TYR A 475 31.43 -17.04 -4.07
N ILE A 476 31.35 -16.36 -2.93
CA ILE A 476 30.41 -15.25 -2.72
C ILE A 476 31.15 -13.91 -2.74
N LEU A 477 32.02 -13.65 -1.76
CA LEU A 477 32.68 -12.35 -1.62
C LEU A 477 33.60 -12.00 -2.79
N LYS A 478 34.50 -12.92 -3.19
CA LYS A 478 35.47 -12.65 -4.26
C LYS A 478 34.82 -12.30 -5.61
N PRO A 479 33.79 -13.01 -6.11
CA PRO A 479 33.09 -12.59 -7.32
C PRO A 479 32.40 -11.22 -7.20
N MET A 480 31.82 -10.91 -6.03
CA MET A 480 31.14 -9.63 -5.80
C MET A 480 32.11 -8.45 -5.81
N THR A 481 33.30 -8.61 -5.25
CA THR A 481 34.34 -7.56 -5.29
C THR A 481 34.99 -7.43 -6.66
N THR A 482 35.10 -8.52 -7.43
CA THR A 482 35.75 -8.49 -8.75
C THR A 482 34.83 -7.94 -9.85
N THR A 483 33.55 -8.33 -9.83
CA THR A 483 32.61 -8.02 -10.94
C THR A 483 31.61 -6.92 -10.60
N GLY A 484 31.43 -6.59 -9.31
CA GLY A 484 30.36 -5.72 -8.87
C GLY A 484 28.96 -6.30 -9.10
N SER A 485 28.85 -7.63 -9.19
CA SER A 485 27.61 -8.38 -9.39
C SER A 485 27.59 -9.65 -8.53
N GLU A 486 26.41 -10.21 -8.29
CA GLU A 486 26.26 -11.48 -7.56
C GLU A 486 26.94 -12.64 -8.31
N PRO A 487 27.45 -13.67 -7.60
CA PRO A 487 28.05 -14.82 -8.25
C PRO A 487 27.06 -15.58 -9.12
N ILE A 488 27.52 -16.03 -10.29
CA ILE A 488 26.74 -16.87 -11.20
C ILE A 488 27.17 -18.33 -11.03
N GLY A 489 26.19 -19.21 -10.86
CA GLY A 489 26.37 -20.67 -10.83
C GLY A 489 25.47 -21.36 -11.87
N SER A 490 25.52 -22.69 -11.90
CA SER A 490 24.66 -23.55 -12.72
C SER A 490 24.23 -24.79 -11.94
N MET A 491 23.36 -25.61 -12.53
CA MET A 491 22.67 -26.76 -11.90
C MET A 491 21.62 -26.36 -10.83
N GLY A 492 20.81 -27.34 -10.41
CA GLY A 492 19.86 -27.16 -9.32
C GLY A 492 20.55 -27.18 -7.97
N ASN A 493 19.90 -26.60 -6.94
CA ASN A 493 20.36 -26.71 -5.56
C ASN A 493 20.01 -28.10 -5.02
N ASP A 494 21.01 -28.98 -4.91
CA ASP A 494 20.90 -30.34 -4.37
C ASP A 494 21.16 -30.41 -2.84
N ALA A 495 21.46 -29.27 -2.21
CA ALA A 495 21.61 -29.20 -0.76
C ALA A 495 20.27 -29.45 -0.05
N ALA A 496 20.34 -30.08 1.12
CA ALA A 496 19.18 -30.28 1.96
C ALA A 496 18.54 -28.93 2.35
N LEU A 497 17.22 -28.90 2.47
CA LEU A 497 16.51 -27.75 3.05
C LEU A 497 17.10 -27.43 4.44
N ALA A 498 17.14 -26.13 4.81
CA ALA A 498 17.80 -25.67 6.03
C ALA A 498 17.39 -26.44 7.30
N VAL A 499 16.11 -26.77 7.43
CA VAL A 499 15.57 -27.57 8.54
C VAL A 499 16.18 -28.98 8.64
N PHE A 500 16.56 -29.59 7.50
CA PHE A 500 17.18 -30.91 7.41
C PHE A 500 18.71 -30.87 7.29
N ALA A 501 19.30 -29.68 7.22
CA ALA A 501 20.74 -29.54 7.13
C ALA A 501 21.43 -30.10 8.39
N LYS A 502 22.50 -30.88 8.19
CA LYS A 502 23.33 -31.43 9.27
C LYS A 502 24.22 -30.37 9.93
N ARG A 503 24.57 -29.33 9.17
CA ARG A 503 25.30 -28.16 9.65
C ARG A 503 24.30 -27.04 9.92
N ASN A 504 24.65 -26.14 10.84
CA ASN A 504 23.85 -24.96 11.11
C ASN A 504 23.78 -24.11 9.85
N ALA A 505 22.60 -24.03 9.24
CA ALA A 505 22.33 -23.15 8.12
C ALA A 505 22.11 -21.72 8.64
N HIS A 506 22.53 -20.73 7.85
CA HIS A 506 22.20 -19.33 8.12
C HIS A 506 20.68 -19.14 8.16
N LEU A 507 20.18 -18.25 9.02
CA LEU A 507 18.74 -18.12 9.28
C LEU A 507 17.94 -17.70 8.04
N SER A 508 18.53 -16.87 7.16
CA SER A 508 17.90 -16.49 5.88
C SER A 508 17.52 -17.71 5.02
N ASN A 509 18.23 -18.84 5.14
CA ASN A 509 17.98 -20.03 4.32
C ASN A 509 16.63 -20.73 4.61
N TYR A 510 15.96 -20.36 5.71
CA TYR A 510 14.59 -20.77 6.01
C TYR A 510 13.54 -19.94 5.25
N PHE A 511 13.94 -18.83 4.63
CA PHE A 511 13.06 -17.91 3.93
C PHE A 511 13.20 -18.08 2.42
N ARG A 512 12.08 -18.38 1.74
CA ARG A 512 12.02 -18.47 0.28
C ARG A 512 11.44 -17.19 -0.27
N GLN A 513 12.18 -16.54 -1.17
CA GLN A 513 11.73 -15.32 -1.85
C GLN A 513 10.45 -15.66 -2.64
N LEU A 514 9.38 -14.93 -2.36
CA LEU A 514 8.20 -14.99 -3.22
C LEU A 514 8.51 -14.27 -4.54
N PHE A 515 7.82 -14.67 -5.60
CA PHE A 515 7.95 -14.07 -6.91
C PHE A 515 6.61 -14.08 -7.64
N ALA A 516 6.46 -13.12 -8.55
CA ALA A 516 5.23 -12.93 -9.30
C ALA A 516 5.09 -14.01 -10.38
N GLN A 517 3.88 -14.55 -10.50
CA GLN A 517 3.49 -15.49 -11.56
C GLN A 517 2.06 -15.17 -11.99
N VAL A 518 1.88 -14.94 -13.29
CA VAL A 518 0.58 -14.67 -13.96
C VAL A 518 -0.09 -13.34 -13.58
N SER A 519 -0.31 -13.08 -12.30
CA SER A 519 -1.18 -11.98 -11.83
C SER A 519 -0.58 -10.59 -12.02
N ASN A 520 0.72 -10.47 -11.75
CA ASN A 520 1.52 -9.29 -12.00
C ASN A 520 2.84 -9.68 -12.69
N PRO A 521 3.41 -8.80 -13.54
CA PRO A 521 4.68 -9.06 -14.21
C PRO A 521 5.86 -8.72 -13.29
N ALA A 522 6.95 -9.47 -13.45
CA ALA A 522 8.26 -9.07 -12.94
C ALA A 522 8.82 -7.90 -13.78
N ILE A 523 9.73 -7.13 -13.19
CA ILE A 523 10.44 -6.01 -13.84
C ILE A 523 11.83 -6.47 -14.28
N ASP A 524 12.36 -5.90 -15.37
CA ASP A 524 13.76 -6.11 -15.77
C ASP A 524 14.68 -5.17 -14.96
N PRO A 525 15.46 -5.68 -13.99
CA PRO A 525 16.26 -4.83 -13.10
C PRO A 525 17.48 -4.19 -13.78
N ILE A 526 17.76 -4.56 -15.04
CA ILE A 526 18.87 -4.06 -15.85
C ILE A 526 18.36 -3.02 -16.84
N ARG A 527 17.40 -3.41 -17.68
CA ARG A 527 16.89 -2.56 -18.78
C ARG A 527 15.95 -1.47 -18.27
N GLU A 528 15.19 -1.76 -17.22
CA GLU A 528 14.22 -0.84 -16.62
C GLU A 528 14.74 -0.25 -15.31
N LYS A 529 16.06 -0.29 -15.06
CA LYS A 529 16.68 0.22 -13.82
C LYS A 529 16.23 1.64 -13.44
N ALA A 530 15.95 2.50 -14.43
CA ALA A 530 15.52 3.89 -14.21
C ALA A 530 14.19 4.01 -13.45
N VAL A 531 13.35 2.96 -13.48
CA VAL A 531 12.10 2.91 -12.72
C VAL A 531 12.30 2.27 -11.34
N MET A 532 13.53 1.94 -10.93
CA MET A 532 13.81 1.33 -9.63
C MET A 532 14.56 2.27 -8.70
N SER A 533 14.38 2.10 -7.38
CA SER A 533 15.14 2.87 -6.39
C SER A 533 15.46 2.04 -5.16
N LEU A 534 16.68 2.22 -4.64
CA LEU A 534 17.14 1.64 -3.37
C LEU A 534 17.23 2.67 -2.24
N ALA A 535 16.79 3.90 -2.49
CA ALA A 535 16.87 4.97 -1.50
C ALA A 535 16.09 4.60 -0.24
N VAL A 536 16.65 4.96 0.92
CA VAL A 536 16.03 4.75 2.24
C VAL A 536 16.09 6.03 3.06
N TYR A 537 15.12 6.18 3.96
CA TYR A 537 15.00 7.34 4.83
C TYR A 537 15.10 6.91 6.29
N LEU A 538 16.08 7.45 7.02
CA LEU A 538 16.23 7.21 8.46
C LEU A 538 15.61 8.33 9.29
N GLY A 539 14.96 7.97 10.39
CA GLY A 539 14.35 8.88 11.35
C GLY A 539 12.85 8.65 11.51
N GLN A 540 12.21 9.45 12.34
CA GLN A 540 10.77 9.41 12.60
C GLN A 540 9.95 9.76 11.35
N SER A 541 8.88 9.03 11.07
CA SER A 541 7.90 9.37 10.03
C SER A 541 6.91 10.44 10.48
N ASN A 542 6.39 11.19 9.51
CA ASN A 542 5.49 12.32 9.72
C ASN A 542 4.06 11.85 9.98
N ASN A 543 3.27 12.76 10.56
CA ASN A 543 1.82 12.67 10.45
C ASN A 543 1.40 12.69 8.96
N LEU A 544 0.54 11.75 8.57
CA LEU A 544 0.12 11.58 7.18
C LEU A 544 -0.96 12.61 6.75
N LEU A 545 -1.73 13.13 7.71
CA LEU A 545 -2.93 13.94 7.43
C LEU A 545 -2.68 15.45 7.37
N GLU A 546 -1.50 15.92 7.77
CA GLU A 546 -1.16 17.34 7.77
C GLU A 546 0.14 17.57 6.99
N ASP A 547 0.30 18.76 6.43
CA ASP A 547 1.54 19.18 5.75
C ASP A 547 2.52 19.87 6.72
N ASN A 548 3.79 19.90 6.33
CA ASN A 548 4.86 20.66 6.99
C ASN A 548 5.05 20.41 8.50
N ASP A 549 5.26 19.13 8.88
CA ASP A 549 5.65 18.77 10.24
C ASP A 549 7.18 18.92 10.46
N PRO A 550 7.65 19.94 11.21
CA PRO A 550 9.07 20.21 11.40
C PRO A 550 9.79 19.15 12.24
N THR A 551 9.06 18.27 12.92
CA THR A 551 9.65 17.19 13.74
C THR A 551 10.19 16.04 12.90
N SER A 552 9.91 16.04 11.60
CA SER A 552 10.11 14.88 10.75
C SER A 552 11.25 15.04 9.75
N ARG A 553 12.43 15.36 10.28
CA ARG A 553 13.65 15.34 9.49
C ARG A 553 14.07 13.91 9.18
N LYS A 554 14.59 13.69 7.97
CA LYS A 554 15.04 12.39 7.49
C LYS A 554 16.48 12.45 6.99
N ILE A 555 17.25 11.42 7.32
CA ILE A 555 18.52 11.16 6.65
C ILE A 555 18.23 10.33 5.39
N LEU A 556 18.55 10.86 4.22
CA LEU A 556 18.44 10.15 2.95
C LEU A 556 19.74 9.39 2.67
N LEU A 557 19.63 8.07 2.53
CA LEU A 557 20.69 7.22 2.00
C LEU A 557 20.34 6.79 0.57
N ASP A 558 21.34 6.74 -0.31
CA ASP A 558 21.13 6.32 -1.70
C ASP A 558 20.81 4.82 -1.82
N GLN A 559 21.24 4.03 -0.84
CA GLN A 559 21.03 2.59 -0.76
C GLN A 559 21.08 2.10 0.70
N PRO A 560 20.60 0.87 1.02
CA PRO A 560 20.52 0.41 2.40
C PRO A 560 21.87 -0.06 3.00
N VAL A 561 22.93 -0.16 2.19
CA VAL A 561 24.23 -0.67 2.66
C VAL A 561 25.04 0.49 3.26
N VAL A 562 25.27 0.45 4.57
CA VAL A 562 25.95 1.52 5.31
C VAL A 562 27.41 1.14 5.55
N LYS A 563 28.33 2.01 5.17
CA LYS A 563 29.77 1.85 5.45
C LYS A 563 30.05 2.08 6.94
N PRO A 564 31.10 1.46 7.54
CA PRO A 564 31.41 1.63 8.95
C PRO A 564 31.61 3.09 9.37
N ALA A 565 32.25 3.91 8.53
CA ALA A 565 32.46 5.33 8.80
C ALA A 565 31.14 6.12 8.87
N LEU A 566 30.20 5.85 7.97
CA LEU A 566 28.86 6.46 8.01
C LEU A 566 28.08 5.97 9.22
N LEU A 567 28.17 4.68 9.58
CA LEU A 567 27.55 4.15 10.79
C LEU A 567 28.09 4.84 12.05
N ALA A 568 29.41 5.09 12.13
CA ALA A 568 30.01 5.83 13.24
C ALA A 568 29.42 7.24 13.35
N SER A 569 29.33 7.98 12.24
CA SER A 569 28.65 9.29 12.22
C SER A 569 27.20 9.20 12.68
N ILE A 570 26.45 8.18 12.27
CA ILE A 570 25.06 7.97 12.68
C ILE A 570 24.97 7.69 14.19
N LYS A 571 25.89 6.90 14.76
CA LYS A 571 25.94 6.58 16.19
C LYS A 571 26.21 7.81 17.07
N GLU A 572 26.89 8.83 16.55
CA GLU A 572 27.20 10.07 17.26
C GLU A 572 26.05 11.08 17.30
N LEU A 573 24.98 10.87 16.52
CA LEU A 573 23.84 11.79 16.44
C LEU A 573 23.09 11.87 17.77
N SER A 574 23.16 13.04 18.40
CA SER A 574 22.60 13.36 19.72
C SER A 574 22.01 14.78 19.75
N GLY A 575 21.30 15.16 18.68
CA GLY A 575 20.71 16.49 18.52
C GLY A 575 19.20 16.52 18.76
N GLU A 576 18.60 17.70 18.53
CA GLU A 576 17.16 17.91 18.64
C GLU A 576 16.36 17.05 17.64
N HIS A 577 16.88 16.85 16.43
CA HIS A 577 16.18 16.15 15.35
C HIS A 577 16.57 14.69 15.19
N TYR A 578 17.80 14.31 15.54
CA TYR A 578 18.29 12.94 15.42
C TYR A 578 18.88 12.50 16.75
N ARG A 579 18.33 11.42 17.29
CA ARG A 579 18.81 10.78 18.50
C ARG A 579 19.01 9.30 18.23
N THR A 580 20.27 8.90 18.18
CA THR A 580 20.67 7.52 17.96
C THR A 580 21.03 6.84 19.27
N VAL A 581 20.61 5.57 19.42
CA VAL A 581 21.10 4.69 20.49
C VAL A 581 21.46 3.34 19.89
N GLU A 582 22.59 2.78 20.32
CA GLU A 582 22.99 1.42 20.00
C GLU A 582 22.50 0.45 21.09
N LEU A 583 21.88 -0.65 20.66
CA LEU A 583 21.54 -1.80 21.48
C LEU A 583 22.38 -3.01 21.08
N SER A 584 22.98 -3.63 22.09
CA SER A 584 23.72 -4.88 21.96
C SER A 584 22.75 -6.05 21.80
N ALA A 585 22.75 -6.69 20.64
CA ALA A 585 22.04 -7.93 20.37
C ALA A 585 22.90 -9.15 20.78
N THR A 586 23.28 -9.19 22.05
CA THR A 586 24.07 -10.25 22.67
C THR A 586 23.42 -10.67 24.00
N TYR A 587 23.67 -11.89 24.45
CA TYR A 587 23.19 -12.36 25.75
C TYR A 587 24.14 -13.32 26.44
N SER A 588 24.16 -13.29 27.77
CA SER A 588 24.90 -14.26 28.57
C SER A 588 24.02 -15.51 28.79
N PRO A 589 24.41 -16.69 28.25
CA PRO A 589 23.63 -17.93 28.39
C PRO A 589 23.56 -18.44 29.84
N GLU A 590 24.46 -17.97 30.73
CA GLU A 590 24.41 -18.28 32.16
C GLU A 590 23.28 -17.54 32.89
N LYS A 591 22.87 -16.37 32.37
CA LYS A 591 21.88 -15.49 33.02
C LYS A 591 20.47 -15.65 32.44
N THR A 592 20.38 -15.92 31.14
CA THR A 592 19.11 -15.92 30.42
C THR A 592 19.19 -16.80 29.17
N ASN A 593 18.04 -17.06 28.55
CA ASN A 593 17.94 -17.78 27.29
C ASN A 593 17.62 -16.82 26.13
N LEU A 594 17.83 -17.29 24.90
CA LEU A 594 17.60 -16.51 23.68
C LEU A 594 16.21 -15.84 23.61
N LYS A 595 15.15 -16.57 24.00
CA LYS A 595 13.78 -16.07 23.92
C LYS A 595 13.56 -14.88 24.86
N GLU A 596 13.98 -15.01 26.12
CA GLU A 596 13.83 -13.92 27.09
C GLU A 596 14.75 -12.75 26.77
N SER A 597 15.96 -12.98 26.24
CA SER A 597 16.83 -11.92 25.73
C SER A 597 16.20 -11.12 24.60
N ILE A 598 15.57 -11.79 23.62
CA ILE A 598 14.88 -11.11 22.51
C ILE A 598 13.73 -10.25 23.03
N LYS A 599 12.92 -10.76 23.97
CA LYS A 599 11.81 -10.01 24.57
C LYS A 599 12.30 -8.79 25.34
N GLU A 600 13.34 -8.97 26.17
CA GLU A 600 13.90 -7.89 26.98
C GLU A 600 14.51 -6.80 26.08
N LEU A 601 15.25 -7.18 25.03
CA LEU A 601 15.78 -6.23 24.05
C LEU A 601 14.66 -5.49 23.31
N SER A 602 13.59 -6.19 22.94
CA SER A 602 12.40 -5.57 22.33
C SER A 602 11.74 -4.55 23.25
N LYS A 603 11.66 -4.83 24.55
CA LYS A 603 11.15 -3.91 25.56
C LYS A 603 12.07 -2.70 25.73
N GLN A 604 13.38 -2.91 25.86
CA GLN A 604 14.37 -1.84 25.94
C GLN A 604 14.32 -0.92 24.72
N ALA A 605 14.20 -1.50 23.52
CA ALA A 605 14.00 -0.74 22.28
C ALA A 605 12.76 0.16 22.37
N ALA A 606 11.62 -0.39 22.82
CA ALA A 606 10.40 0.40 22.98
C ALA A 606 10.54 1.54 24.01
N ASP A 607 11.21 1.30 25.13
CA ASP A 607 11.43 2.31 26.16
C ASP A 607 12.35 3.44 25.66
N LEU A 608 13.39 3.11 24.89
CA LEU A 608 14.25 4.10 24.21
C LEU A 608 13.46 4.94 23.20
N VAL A 609 12.62 4.30 22.39
CA VAL A 609 11.79 5.00 21.39
C VAL A 609 10.78 5.94 22.06
N ARG A 610 10.17 5.52 23.18
CA ARG A 610 9.32 6.40 24.00
C ARG A 610 10.12 7.58 24.59
N GLY A 611 11.40 7.36 24.88
CA GLY A 611 12.34 8.40 25.31
C GLY A 611 12.79 9.35 24.19
N GLY A 612 12.29 9.20 22.96
CA GLY A 612 12.60 10.09 21.83
C GLY A 612 13.77 9.64 20.95
N VAL A 613 14.23 8.39 21.08
CA VAL A 613 15.19 7.79 20.13
C VAL A 613 14.48 7.51 18.81
N ASN A 614 15.00 8.05 17.72
CA ASN A 614 14.41 7.91 16.38
C ASN A 614 15.33 7.19 15.38
N ILE A 615 16.53 6.80 15.80
CA ILE A 615 17.39 5.85 15.10
C ILE A 615 17.90 4.83 16.13
N LEU A 616 17.62 3.54 15.90
CA LEU A 616 18.07 2.47 16.78
C LEU A 616 19.06 1.58 16.01
N VAL A 617 20.29 1.50 16.52
CA VAL A 617 21.29 0.59 15.96
C VAL A 617 21.24 -0.73 16.71
N LEU A 618 20.87 -1.82 16.04
CA LEU A 618 20.92 -3.16 16.61
C LEU A 618 22.24 -3.81 16.18
N SER A 619 23.17 -3.99 17.13
CA SER A 619 24.50 -4.54 16.85
C SER A 619 24.64 -5.93 17.43
N ASN A 620 24.89 -6.94 16.59
CA ASN A 620 25.20 -8.29 17.08
C ASN A 620 26.71 -8.55 17.20
N ARG A 621 27.54 -7.50 17.16
CA ARG A 621 28.99 -7.59 17.41
C ARG A 621 29.27 -8.41 18.69
N PRO A 622 30.15 -9.43 18.63
CA PRO A 622 30.43 -10.29 19.78
C PRO A 622 30.94 -9.52 20.99
N LYS A 623 30.53 -9.96 22.18
CA LYS A 623 31.07 -9.49 23.46
C LYS A 623 31.66 -10.65 24.24
N THR A 624 32.78 -10.40 24.90
CA THR A 624 33.46 -11.42 25.71
C THR A 624 32.51 -11.98 26.78
N GLY A 625 32.28 -13.30 26.75
CA GLY A 625 31.41 -14.00 27.70
C GLY A 625 29.92 -13.99 27.33
N GLU A 626 29.55 -13.47 26.16
CA GLU A 626 28.17 -13.44 25.65
C GLU A 626 28.06 -14.12 24.28
N LEU A 627 26.85 -14.56 23.93
CA LEU A 627 26.50 -15.10 22.62
C LEU A 627 25.78 -14.03 21.80
N SER A 628 26.14 -13.89 20.53
CA SER A 628 25.45 -13.01 19.59
C SER A 628 24.07 -13.59 19.21
N ILE A 629 23.07 -12.72 19.15
CA ILE A 629 21.74 -13.04 18.63
C ILE A 629 21.78 -12.86 17.10
N PRO A 630 21.27 -13.81 16.30
CA PRO A 630 21.15 -13.65 14.85
C PRO A 630 20.46 -12.34 14.48
N SER A 631 21.05 -11.57 13.56
CA SER A 631 20.57 -10.21 13.24
C SER A 631 19.12 -10.22 12.77
N LEU A 632 18.73 -11.24 12.01
CA LEU A 632 17.37 -11.37 11.48
C LEU A 632 16.32 -11.67 12.57
N LEU A 633 16.65 -12.45 13.61
CA LEU A 633 15.73 -12.69 14.74
C LEU A 633 15.46 -11.40 15.52
N VAL A 634 16.53 -10.70 15.91
CA VAL A 634 16.40 -9.48 16.73
C VAL A 634 15.72 -8.36 15.95
N THR A 635 16.03 -8.21 14.66
CA THR A 635 15.39 -7.22 13.79
C THR A 635 13.89 -7.44 13.71
N GLY A 636 13.47 -8.66 13.37
CA GLY A 636 12.06 -8.99 13.23
C GLY A 636 11.28 -8.85 14.54
N ALA A 637 11.84 -9.34 15.65
CA ALA A 637 11.20 -9.24 16.97
C ALA A 637 11.01 -7.78 17.42
N VAL A 638 12.07 -6.96 17.33
CA VAL A 638 12.00 -5.53 17.67
C VAL A 638 11.01 -4.82 16.75
N HIS A 639 11.06 -5.06 15.44
CA HIS A 639 10.15 -4.46 14.48
C HIS A 639 8.68 -4.74 14.81
N HIS A 640 8.31 -6.02 14.99
CA HIS A 640 6.93 -6.40 15.29
C HIS A 640 6.48 -5.93 16.67
N TYR A 641 7.36 -5.98 17.67
CA TYR A 641 7.05 -5.45 19.00
C TYR A 641 6.75 -3.94 18.94
N LEU A 642 7.57 -3.16 18.23
CA LEU A 642 7.33 -1.72 18.05
C LEU A 642 6.04 -1.42 17.27
N ILE A 643 5.64 -2.27 16.32
CA ILE A 643 4.34 -2.16 15.62
C ILE A 643 3.21 -2.41 16.62
N ASP A 644 3.27 -3.50 17.38
CA ASP A 644 2.24 -3.86 18.36
C ASP A 644 2.12 -2.80 19.48
N GLN A 645 3.20 -2.06 19.77
CA GLN A 645 3.20 -0.92 20.70
C GLN A 645 2.79 0.42 20.06
N GLY A 646 2.54 0.48 18.75
CA GLY A 646 2.13 1.72 18.05
C GLY A 646 3.23 2.78 17.95
N ILE A 647 4.50 2.38 17.98
CA ILE A 647 5.65 3.32 17.99
C ILE A 647 6.68 3.04 16.89
N ARG A 648 6.47 2.03 16.02
CA ARG A 648 7.44 1.69 14.94
C ARG A 648 7.65 2.83 13.95
N ALA A 649 6.66 3.67 13.67
CA ALA A 649 6.84 4.82 12.76
C ALA A 649 7.74 5.92 13.35
N ARG A 650 8.07 5.89 14.65
CA ARG A 650 8.91 6.89 15.32
C ARG A 650 10.41 6.62 15.18
N VAL A 651 10.80 5.45 14.67
CA VAL A 651 12.19 5.00 14.70
C VAL A 651 12.57 4.24 13.44
N SER A 652 13.79 4.44 12.96
CA SER A 652 14.42 3.56 11.96
C SER A 652 15.33 2.53 12.63
N LEU A 653 15.32 1.31 12.12
CA LEU A 653 16.21 0.24 12.60
C LEU A 653 17.42 0.13 11.68
N VAL A 654 18.61 0.39 12.21
CA VAL A 654 19.88 0.20 11.50
C VAL A 654 20.57 -1.02 12.08
N ILE A 655 20.94 -1.98 11.23
CA ILE A 655 21.49 -3.26 11.68
C ILE A 655 23.00 -3.24 11.49
N GLU A 656 23.77 -3.45 12.56
CA GLU A 656 25.19 -3.76 12.47
C GLU A 656 25.35 -5.28 12.65
N GLY A 657 25.50 -5.98 11.52
CA GLY A 657 25.36 -7.42 11.43
C GLY A 657 26.67 -8.12 11.04
N GLY A 658 27.12 -9.05 11.88
CA GLY A 658 28.25 -9.94 11.60
C GLY A 658 27.88 -11.14 10.74
N ASP A 659 26.60 -11.51 10.67
CA ASP A 659 26.04 -12.62 9.88
C ASP A 659 25.54 -12.20 8.48
N VAL A 660 25.86 -10.98 8.03
CA VAL A 660 25.34 -10.41 6.78
C VAL A 660 26.41 -10.38 5.69
N ILE A 661 26.23 -11.19 4.63
CA ILE A 661 27.26 -11.41 3.59
C ILE A 661 26.70 -11.24 2.18
N GLU A 662 25.54 -11.83 1.89
CA GLU A 662 25.02 -11.89 0.51
C GLU A 662 23.67 -11.19 0.36
N THR A 663 23.28 -10.98 -0.89
CA THR A 663 22.07 -10.22 -1.30
C THR A 663 20.80 -10.69 -0.58
N HIS A 664 20.65 -12.00 -0.37
CA HIS A 664 19.50 -12.56 0.31
C HIS A 664 19.42 -12.16 1.79
N HIS A 665 20.55 -12.03 2.48
CA HIS A 665 20.60 -11.64 3.90
C HIS A 665 20.05 -10.21 4.06
N PHE A 666 20.52 -9.28 3.21
CA PHE A 666 19.99 -7.91 3.17
C PHE A 666 18.50 -7.88 2.86
N ALA A 667 18.06 -8.62 1.83
CA ALA A 667 16.65 -8.65 1.45
C ALA A 667 15.76 -9.15 2.61
N THR A 668 16.17 -10.20 3.33
CA THR A 668 15.43 -10.67 4.50
C THR A 668 15.39 -9.61 5.60
N LEU A 669 16.53 -9.03 6.00
CA LEU A 669 16.56 -8.00 7.05
C LEU A 669 15.64 -6.82 6.74
N ILE A 670 15.68 -6.33 5.50
CA ILE A 670 14.86 -5.18 5.07
C ILE A 670 13.37 -5.52 5.07
N ALA A 671 13.01 -6.71 4.56
CA ALA A 671 11.61 -7.16 4.55
C ALA A 671 11.02 -7.37 5.96
N TYR A 672 11.86 -7.54 6.99
CA TYR A 672 11.47 -7.64 8.39
C TYR A 672 11.78 -6.38 9.22
N GLY A 673 12.02 -5.25 8.56
CA GLY A 673 11.96 -3.94 9.19
C GLY A 673 13.30 -3.23 9.41
N ALA A 674 14.42 -3.75 8.89
CA ALA A 674 15.65 -2.99 8.80
C ALA A 674 15.52 -1.87 7.75
N SER A 675 15.83 -0.64 8.14
CA SER A 675 15.88 0.49 7.22
C SER A 675 17.25 0.59 6.54
N ALA A 676 18.33 0.18 7.23
CA ALA A 676 19.67 0.12 6.68
C ALA A 676 20.53 -0.96 7.38
N VAL A 677 21.58 -1.43 6.73
CA VAL A 677 22.43 -2.54 7.21
C VAL A 677 23.90 -2.23 6.97
N CYS A 678 24.70 -2.31 8.04
CA CYS A 678 26.16 -2.31 8.02
C CYS A 678 26.66 -3.76 8.19
N PRO A 679 27.11 -4.42 7.12
CA PRO A 679 27.68 -5.77 7.17
C PRO A 679 29.13 -5.74 7.66
N TYR A 680 29.33 -5.35 8.93
CA TYR A 680 30.65 -4.95 9.44
C TYR A 680 31.72 -6.04 9.22
N LEU A 681 31.38 -7.30 9.48
CA LEU A 681 32.32 -8.41 9.41
C LEU A 681 32.66 -8.77 7.96
N ALA A 682 31.72 -8.58 7.02
CA ALA A 682 32.02 -8.69 5.61
C ALA A 682 33.03 -7.63 5.18
N PHE A 683 32.89 -6.38 5.63
CA PHE A 683 33.87 -5.33 5.32
C PHE A 683 35.25 -5.58 5.95
N GLU A 684 35.30 -5.99 7.22
CA GLU A 684 36.54 -6.37 7.89
C GLU A 684 37.21 -7.58 7.19
N THR A 685 36.40 -8.55 6.74
CA THR A 685 36.88 -9.68 5.93
C THR A 685 37.47 -9.20 4.60
N LEU A 686 36.78 -8.32 3.87
CA LEU A 686 37.29 -7.75 2.61
C LEU A 686 38.60 -6.99 2.83
N ASN A 687 38.69 -6.18 3.89
CA ASN A 687 39.91 -5.50 4.26
C ASN A 687 41.07 -6.47 4.54
N SER A 688 40.78 -7.64 5.12
CA SER A 688 41.83 -8.63 5.42
C SER A 688 42.32 -9.45 4.21
N ILE A 689 41.48 -9.62 3.17
CA ILE A 689 41.80 -10.45 2.00
C ILE A 689 42.18 -9.64 0.76
N SER A 690 42.01 -8.32 0.78
CA SER A 690 42.36 -7.41 -0.31
C SER A 690 43.71 -6.73 -0.05
N GLU A 691 44.43 -6.40 -1.12
CA GLU A 691 45.64 -5.57 -1.01
C GLU A 691 45.27 -4.17 -0.49
N PRO A 692 46.12 -3.51 0.32
CA PRO A 692 45.80 -2.24 0.97
C PRO A 692 45.31 -1.12 0.03
N ASP A 693 45.83 -1.07 -1.20
CA ASP A 693 45.45 -0.10 -2.23
C ASP A 693 44.12 -0.45 -2.94
N GLN A 694 43.63 -1.69 -2.81
CA GLN A 694 42.42 -2.20 -3.45
C GLN A 694 41.22 -2.32 -2.52
N VAL A 695 41.40 -2.21 -1.20
CA VAL A 695 40.32 -2.36 -0.20
C VAL A 695 39.11 -1.48 -0.51
N LYS A 696 39.35 -0.20 -0.84
CA LYS A 696 38.27 0.75 -1.13
C LYS A 696 37.47 0.32 -2.35
N GLU A 697 38.14 -0.06 -3.42
CA GLU A 697 37.50 -0.54 -4.65
C GLU A 697 36.72 -1.83 -4.40
N ALA A 698 37.30 -2.79 -3.65
CA ALA A 698 36.63 -4.03 -3.29
C ALA A 698 35.34 -3.79 -2.51
N ILE A 699 35.36 -2.87 -1.53
CA ILE A 699 34.16 -2.47 -0.77
C ILE A 699 33.11 -1.82 -1.68
N ASP A 700 33.52 -0.89 -2.55
CA ASP A 700 32.60 -0.19 -3.45
C ASP A 700 31.96 -1.16 -4.47
N GLN A 701 32.73 -2.13 -4.98
CA GLN A 701 32.21 -3.18 -5.87
C GLN A 701 31.28 -4.14 -5.13
N TYR A 702 31.60 -4.54 -3.90
CA TYR A 702 30.71 -5.35 -3.07
C TYR A 702 29.37 -4.66 -2.82
N ILE A 703 29.40 -3.37 -2.44
CA ILE A 703 28.19 -2.56 -2.26
C ILE A 703 27.38 -2.49 -3.57
N LYS A 704 28.04 -2.26 -4.70
CA LYS A 704 27.41 -2.27 -6.03
C LYS A 704 26.77 -3.62 -6.36
N ALA A 705 27.43 -4.73 -6.02
CA ALA A 705 26.90 -6.08 -6.20
C ALA A 705 25.65 -6.32 -5.36
N ILE A 706 25.65 -5.87 -4.09
CA ILE A 706 24.46 -5.93 -3.23
C ILE A 706 23.32 -5.10 -3.80
N GLY A 707 23.57 -3.85 -4.23
CA GLY A 707 22.55 -3.02 -4.85
C GLY A 707 21.99 -3.62 -6.15
N TYR A 708 22.83 -4.26 -6.96
CA TYR A 708 22.37 -5.03 -8.13
C TYR A 708 21.46 -6.20 -7.72
N GLY A 709 21.89 -7.01 -6.76
CA GLY A 709 21.13 -8.17 -6.31
C GLY A 709 19.81 -7.80 -5.62
N LEU A 710 19.77 -6.70 -4.85
CA LEU A 710 18.54 -6.18 -4.26
C LEU A 710 17.54 -5.80 -5.35
N ARG A 711 17.95 -5.02 -6.37
CA ARG A 711 17.06 -4.71 -7.51
C ARG A 711 16.51 -5.97 -8.15
N LYS A 712 17.35 -7.00 -8.37
CA LYS A 712 16.87 -8.29 -8.89
C LYS A 712 15.85 -8.97 -7.97
N ILE A 713 16.06 -8.98 -6.67
CA ILE A 713 15.11 -9.61 -5.72
C ILE A 713 13.77 -8.87 -5.73
N LEU A 714 13.79 -7.54 -5.68
CA LEU A 714 12.60 -6.70 -5.76
C LEU A 714 11.84 -6.94 -7.07
N SER A 715 12.57 -6.99 -8.19
CA SER A 715 11.98 -7.11 -9.52
C SER A 715 11.28 -8.44 -9.75
N LYS A 716 11.65 -9.52 -9.03
CA LYS A 716 10.95 -10.82 -9.08
C LYS A 716 9.48 -10.72 -8.72
N MET A 717 9.10 -9.79 -7.83
CA MET A 717 7.71 -9.52 -7.49
C MET A 717 7.15 -8.30 -8.25
N GLY A 718 7.93 -7.71 -9.16
CA GLY A 718 7.57 -6.47 -9.86
C GLY A 718 7.59 -5.23 -8.98
N ILE A 719 8.34 -5.24 -7.87
CA ILE A 719 8.45 -4.11 -6.96
C ILE A 719 9.57 -3.18 -7.45
N SER A 720 9.28 -1.89 -7.60
CA SER A 720 10.24 -0.91 -8.09
C SER A 720 11.06 -0.26 -6.97
N THR A 721 10.49 -0.07 -5.78
CA THR A 721 11.15 0.71 -4.72
C THR A 721 11.44 -0.12 -3.47
N LEU A 722 12.65 0.05 -2.93
CA LEU A 722 13.03 -0.57 -1.66
C LEU A 722 12.18 -0.04 -0.50
N GLN A 723 11.75 1.22 -0.59
CA GLN A 723 10.85 1.81 0.38
C GLN A 723 9.53 1.04 0.49
N SER A 724 8.93 0.56 -0.59
CA SER A 724 7.72 -0.28 -0.52
C SER A 724 8.02 -1.73 -0.15
N TYR A 725 9.25 -2.21 -0.39
CA TYR A 725 9.70 -3.56 -0.01
C TYR A 725 9.99 -3.71 1.50
N GLU A 726 10.45 -2.63 2.15
CA GLU A 726 10.69 -2.60 3.59
C GLU A 726 9.41 -2.98 4.36
N SER A 727 9.52 -3.95 5.28
CA SER A 727 8.39 -4.48 6.08
C SER A 727 7.29 -5.21 5.28
N ALA A 728 7.51 -5.52 4.00
CA ALA A 728 6.51 -6.19 3.15
C ALA A 728 6.47 -7.71 3.30
N GLN A 729 7.50 -8.32 3.94
CA GLN A 729 7.57 -9.76 4.19
C GLN A 729 7.31 -10.63 2.94
N ILE A 730 7.98 -10.32 1.82
CA ILE A 730 7.85 -11.03 0.53
C ILE A 730 8.62 -12.37 0.55
N PHE A 731 8.28 -13.20 1.54
CA PHE A 731 8.91 -14.48 1.83
C PHE A 731 7.90 -15.52 2.30
N GLU A 732 8.23 -16.80 2.10
CA GLU A 732 7.60 -17.93 2.77
C GLU A 732 8.64 -18.62 3.66
N ILE A 733 8.24 -18.96 4.89
CA ILE A 733 9.08 -19.67 5.84
C ILE A 733 8.87 -21.17 5.69
N LEU A 734 9.98 -21.91 5.69
CA LEU A 734 9.99 -23.36 5.62
C LEU A 734 10.84 -23.95 6.75
N GLY A 735 10.18 -24.49 7.77
CA GLY A 735 10.83 -25.26 8.83
C GLY A 735 11.34 -24.47 10.04
N LEU A 736 10.82 -23.27 10.29
CA LEU A 736 10.90 -22.62 11.60
C LEU A 736 9.65 -22.95 12.41
N SER A 737 9.81 -23.11 13.72
CA SER A 737 8.69 -23.32 14.65
C SER A 737 7.74 -22.12 14.67
N ASP A 738 6.46 -22.41 14.89
CA ASP A 738 5.40 -21.38 14.94
C ASP A 738 5.64 -20.36 16.05
N GLU A 739 6.35 -20.76 17.11
CA GLU A 739 6.75 -19.86 18.20
C GLU A 739 7.73 -18.78 17.71
N ILE A 740 8.76 -19.16 16.94
CA ILE A 740 9.71 -18.21 16.35
C ILE A 740 9.01 -17.32 15.33
N VAL A 741 8.17 -17.90 14.47
CA VAL A 741 7.41 -17.13 13.48
C VAL A 741 6.51 -16.10 14.17
N LYS A 742 5.78 -16.49 15.23
CA LYS A 742 4.91 -15.58 15.98
C LYS A 742 5.68 -14.47 16.71
N LEU A 743 6.87 -14.78 17.22
CA LEU A 743 7.68 -13.82 17.98
C LEU A 743 8.43 -12.85 17.06
N CYS A 744 9.02 -13.34 15.98
CA CYS A 744 9.99 -12.58 15.17
C CYS A 744 9.49 -12.24 13.76
N PHE A 745 8.53 -12.98 13.20
CA PHE A 745 8.16 -12.89 11.77
C PHE A 745 6.65 -12.96 11.56
N LYS A 746 5.90 -12.31 12.47
CA LYS A 746 4.43 -12.35 12.54
C LYS A 746 3.83 -11.91 11.19
N GLY A 747 2.92 -12.72 10.65
CA GLY A 747 2.28 -12.48 9.36
C GLY A 747 2.95 -13.17 8.17
N THR A 748 4.08 -13.85 8.38
CA THR A 748 4.73 -14.63 7.32
C THR A 748 4.15 -16.05 7.25
N PRO A 749 3.77 -16.53 6.05
CA PRO A 749 3.33 -17.91 5.86
C PRO A 749 4.40 -18.90 6.30
N SER A 750 4.02 -19.84 7.16
CA SER A 750 4.85 -20.99 7.58
C SER A 750 3.98 -22.23 7.59
N ARG A 751 3.92 -22.93 6.44
CA ARG A 751 3.01 -24.07 6.24
C ARG A 751 3.53 -25.36 6.87
N ILE A 752 4.84 -25.42 7.10
CA ILE A 752 5.51 -26.57 7.72
C ILE A 752 6.34 -26.01 8.87
N SER A 753 5.81 -26.19 10.08
CA SER A 753 6.51 -25.87 11.32
C SER A 753 7.76 -26.74 11.46
N GLY A 754 8.77 -26.22 12.14
CA GLY A 754 10.04 -26.94 12.31
C GLY A 754 10.77 -26.57 13.60
N LYS A 755 12.04 -26.20 13.46
CA LYS A 755 12.97 -26.04 14.59
C LYS A 755 12.72 -24.80 15.43
#